data_AF-A0ABD3L008-F1
#
_entry.id   AF-A0ABD3L008-F1
#
_cell.length_a   1.000
_cell.length_b   1.000
_cell.length_c   1.000
_cell.angle_alpha   90.00
_cell.angle_beta   90.00
_cell.angle_gamma   90.00
#
_symmetry.space_group_name_H-M   'P 1'
#
loop_
_entity.id
_entity.type
_entity.pdbx_description
1 polymer ?
#
loop_
_entity_poly.entity_id
_entity_poly.type
_entity_poly.pdbx_seq_one_letter_code
_entity_poly.pdbx_strand_id
1 'polypeptide(L)'
;MARSFFAGTLSFGGSSHVQGQQIVPIKTSKQSLKLQLLHGNLDIWVKDAKKLPNLDKFHRKLGDMLEKIPVKVKGKIEGQMSNITSDPYVTVSVSGAVIGRTFVISNSENPEWKQHFYVPVAHYAAEVYFVVKDNDVVGSQIIGAVGIPVEQLLSETKIEGTFPILNGNGKPIKTGAVLSLSIQYTPVDKVEIYSQGASHGPNYQGVPNTYFPLRRGGRVTLYQDAHVHDGSLPNLELDDDLQYNHGSCWLDIFNAISQARRLVYISGWSVFHKVRLLRDGNEVTDHTLGDLLKTKSQEGVRVLLLVWDDPTSRSILGYKTEGVMHTNDEVTRHFFRNSSVQVLLCPRSAGKGHSWVKKKEVGTIYSHHQKTVIVDAEAGDYKRKLVAFVGGLDLCLGRYDTPSHPTMRTLQTVHKDDYHNSTFSDPSAGCPRQPWHDLHCRIDGPAVYDVLTNFEERWLKVSEPHGLQKLKTSYDDQLLRLERIPDILKISDVTCPSEDDLENWHIQIFRSIDSNSVKGFPDNPKDAPSRNLVCGKNVLIDMSIHTAYVEAIRAAQHFIYIENQYFLGSSYNWDSHKEIGANNLIPMEIALKIASKIRANERFSAYIVIPMWPEGVPTSFPIQRMLFWQRKTMEMMYDTIYKALKEAGLDNQYEPQDYLNFFCLGNREVSDGDGEDSIKSGRANGAKAAQELARKNRRFMIYVHSKGMIVDDEYVIVGSANINQRSLEGTRDTEIAMGAYQPHHTWTQKQSAPQGQIHGYRMSLWAEHLGSLEECFKCPESLDCVRRVRSLSEANWRQYAADEVTEMKAHLLKYPLQIDRTGKVKPVPGCETFPDVGGNILGSSIAIQENLTT
;
A
#
# COMPACT_ATOMS: atom_id res chain seq x y z
N MET A 1 -7.20 -15.43 27.94
CA MET A 1 -6.95 -14.30 28.86
C MET A 1 -6.86 -12.95 28.12
N ALA A 2 -7.70 -12.71 27.11
CA ALA A 2 -7.67 -11.50 26.26
C ALA A 2 -8.71 -10.41 26.64
N ARG A 3 -9.41 -10.55 27.78
CA ARG A 3 -10.47 -9.63 28.21
C ARG A 3 -10.01 -8.48 29.12
N SER A 4 -8.76 -8.48 29.62
CA SER A 4 -8.35 -7.57 30.71
C SER A 4 -7.50 -6.37 30.28
N PHE A 5 -6.97 -6.31 29.04
CA PHE A 5 -6.10 -5.20 28.62
C PHE A 5 -6.83 -4.02 27.97
N PHE A 6 -8.13 -4.15 27.69
CA PHE A 6 -8.92 -3.13 26.99
C PHE A 6 -10.01 -2.46 27.85
N ALA A 7 -10.14 -2.83 29.13
CA ALA A 7 -11.08 -2.21 30.06
C ALA A 7 -10.40 -1.08 30.86
N GLY A 8 -10.07 0.01 30.17
CA GLY A 8 -9.47 1.20 30.76
C GLY A 8 -9.90 2.45 30.00
N THR A 9 -11.18 2.78 30.08
CA THR A 9 -11.73 4.08 29.66
C THR A 9 -11.01 5.20 30.39
N LEU A 10 -10.08 5.88 29.70
CA LEU A 10 -9.61 7.20 30.07
C LEU A 10 -9.95 8.15 28.92
N SER A 11 -11.08 8.84 29.09
CA SER A 11 -11.42 10.06 28.37
C SER A 11 -10.35 11.12 28.65
N PHE A 12 -9.47 11.37 27.70
CA PHE A 12 -8.66 12.58 27.67
C PHE A 12 -8.69 13.21 26.29
N GLY A 13 -9.38 14.34 26.21
CA GLY A 13 -9.32 15.26 25.09
C GLY A 13 -7.91 15.81 24.94
N GLY A 14 -7.22 15.33 23.91
CA GLY A 14 -6.00 15.90 23.36
C GLY A 14 -6.07 15.70 21.86
N SER A 15 -5.79 16.75 21.08
CA SER A 15 -5.89 16.81 19.61
C SER A 15 -5.46 15.50 18.93
N SER A 16 -6.45 14.71 18.51
CA SER A 16 -6.35 13.42 17.84
C SER A 16 -6.26 13.56 16.31
N HIS A 17 -5.62 14.61 15.80
CA HIS A 17 -5.54 14.84 14.36
C HIS A 17 -4.52 13.90 13.70
N VAL A 18 -5.02 13.04 12.82
CA VAL A 18 -4.24 12.26 11.85
C VAL A 18 -3.35 13.22 11.05
N GLN A 19 -2.08 12.90 10.84
CA GLN A 19 -1.08 13.81 10.24
C GLN A 19 -1.49 14.38 8.87
N GLY A 20 -2.40 13.70 8.16
CA GLY A 20 -2.94 14.10 6.86
C GLY A 20 -4.27 14.87 6.89
N GLN A 21 -4.98 15.00 8.02
CA GLN A 21 -6.26 15.71 8.09
C GLN A 21 -6.16 16.97 8.96
N GLN A 22 -6.77 18.05 8.48
CA GLN A 22 -6.68 19.37 9.08
C GLN A 22 -8.01 20.11 9.01
N ILE A 23 -8.58 20.37 10.18
CA ILE A 23 -9.71 21.30 10.31
C ILE A 23 -9.15 22.72 10.35
N VAL A 24 -9.63 23.59 9.46
CA VAL A 24 -9.24 25.01 9.42
C VAL A 24 -10.39 25.84 10.01
N PRO A 25 -10.34 26.22 11.29
CA PRO A 25 -11.41 26.98 11.94
C PRO A 25 -11.36 28.49 11.59
N ILE A 26 -10.83 28.84 10.42
CA ILE A 26 -10.53 30.21 10.01
C ILE A 26 -11.38 30.57 8.80
N LYS A 27 -12.24 31.59 8.95
CA LYS A 27 -12.98 32.16 7.82
C LYS A 27 -12.07 33.10 7.03
N THR A 28 -11.64 32.68 5.85
CA THR A 28 -10.74 33.45 4.97
C THR A 28 -11.49 34.32 3.96
N SER A 29 -12.74 33.97 3.65
CA SER A 29 -13.63 34.77 2.81
C SER A 29 -14.87 35.23 3.57
N LYS A 30 -15.36 36.43 3.23
CA LYS A 30 -16.66 36.95 3.67
C LYS A 30 -17.81 36.55 2.74
N GLN A 31 -17.51 36.05 1.55
CA GLN A 31 -18.48 35.66 0.54
C GLN A 31 -18.84 34.17 0.68
N SER A 32 -20.06 33.81 0.30
CA SER A 32 -20.44 32.40 0.15
C SER A 32 -19.82 31.87 -1.14
N LEU A 33 -18.85 30.97 -1.00
CA LEU A 33 -18.16 30.32 -2.11
C LEU A 33 -18.84 28.99 -2.45
N LYS A 34 -18.87 28.65 -3.75
CA LYS A 34 -19.42 27.37 -4.22
C LYS A 34 -18.38 26.26 -4.11
N LEU A 35 -18.86 25.04 -3.87
CA LEU A 35 -18.02 23.84 -3.91
C LEU A 35 -17.78 23.45 -5.38
N GLN A 36 -16.52 23.32 -5.78
CA GLN A 36 -16.14 22.94 -7.13
C GLN A 36 -15.10 21.81 -7.11
N LEU A 37 -15.06 21.01 -8.18
CA LEU A 37 -14.09 19.92 -8.33
C LEU A 37 -12.75 20.48 -8.80
N LEU A 38 -11.69 20.19 -8.05
CA LEU A 38 -10.30 20.26 -8.50
C LEU A 38 -9.82 18.84 -8.80
N HIS A 39 -9.81 18.48 -10.08
CA HIS A 39 -9.26 17.22 -10.58
C HIS A 39 -8.10 17.51 -11.55
N GLY A 40 -6.87 17.26 -11.13
CA GLY A 40 -5.67 17.63 -11.87
C GLY A 40 -4.48 17.85 -10.94
N ASN A 41 -3.64 18.84 -11.24
CA ASN A 41 -2.45 19.15 -10.44
C ASN A 41 -2.45 20.61 -9.96
N LEU A 42 -1.95 20.83 -8.75
CA LEU A 42 -1.64 22.15 -8.23
C LEU A 42 -0.12 22.36 -8.24
N ASP A 43 0.34 23.38 -8.94
CA ASP A 43 1.71 23.90 -8.86
C ASP A 43 1.74 25.05 -7.83
N ILE A 44 2.44 24.83 -6.73
CA ILE A 44 2.39 25.67 -5.54
C ILE A 44 3.80 26.09 -5.13
N TRP A 45 4.00 27.38 -4.91
CA TRP A 45 5.19 27.93 -4.27
C TRP A 45 4.80 28.63 -2.97
N VAL A 46 5.35 28.16 -1.85
CA VAL A 46 5.29 28.87 -0.57
C VAL A 46 6.62 29.60 -0.38
N LYS A 47 6.61 30.94 -0.50
CA LYS A 47 7.84 31.74 -0.59
C LYS A 47 8.34 32.17 0.78
N ASP A 48 7.63 33.07 1.44
CA ASP A 48 8.03 33.67 2.71
C ASP A 48 6.81 34.16 3.51
N ALA A 49 6.98 34.32 4.82
CA ALA A 49 6.06 35.10 5.63
C ALA A 49 6.80 36.23 6.34
N LYS A 50 6.09 37.29 6.68
CA LYS A 50 6.67 38.45 7.38
C LYS A 50 5.87 38.78 8.63
N LYS A 51 6.56 39.31 9.65
CA LYS A 51 6.01 39.83 10.91
C LYS A 51 5.07 38.84 11.64
N LEU A 52 5.40 37.55 11.64
CA LEU A 52 4.66 36.56 12.42
C LEU A 52 4.68 36.89 13.92
N PRO A 53 3.62 36.59 14.67
CA PRO A 53 3.63 36.74 16.12
C PRO A 53 4.58 35.71 16.77
N ASN A 54 5.29 36.13 17.82
CA ASN A 54 6.06 35.22 18.66
C ASN A 54 5.13 34.56 19.69
N LEU A 55 4.80 33.29 19.48
CA LEU A 55 3.92 32.53 20.36
C LEU A 55 4.65 31.87 21.54
N ASP A 56 5.97 31.66 21.45
CA ASP A 56 6.79 31.09 22.55
C ASP A 56 6.85 31.95 23.81
N LYS A 57 6.64 33.27 23.67
CA LYS A 57 6.54 34.19 24.82
C LYS A 57 5.24 34.03 25.61
N PHE A 58 4.18 33.48 25.02
CA PHE A 58 2.86 33.37 25.65
C PHE A 58 2.79 32.19 26.65
N HIS A 59 3.47 31.08 26.37
CA HIS A 59 3.56 29.92 27.27
C HIS A 59 4.35 30.19 28.55
N ARG A 60 5.39 31.04 28.48
CA ARG A 60 6.15 31.42 29.69
C ARG A 60 5.27 32.11 30.73
N LYS A 61 4.36 33.00 30.31
CA LYS A 61 3.42 33.64 31.25
C LYS A 61 2.45 32.67 31.93
N LEU A 62 2.14 31.53 31.31
CA LEU A 62 1.29 30.50 31.88
C LEU A 62 2.07 29.55 32.81
N GLY A 63 3.32 29.22 32.45
CA GLY A 63 4.26 28.46 33.27
C GLY A 63 4.68 29.20 34.54
N ASP A 64 4.94 30.50 34.44
CA ASP A 64 5.29 31.37 35.57
C ASP A 64 4.14 31.51 36.60
N MET A 65 2.89 31.19 36.22
CA MET A 65 1.75 31.16 37.14
C MET A 65 1.69 29.89 38.00
N LEU A 66 2.34 28.81 37.57
CA LEU A 66 2.44 27.52 38.28
C LEU A 66 3.68 27.44 39.20
N GLU A 67 4.65 28.35 39.06
CA GLU A 67 5.85 28.43 39.91
C GLU A 67 5.65 29.18 41.24
N LYS A 68 4.41 29.48 41.65
CA LYS A 68 4.10 29.97 43.00
C LYS A 68 4.05 28.85 44.07
N ILE A 69 4.95 27.87 43.96
CA ILE A 69 5.24 26.90 45.02
C ILE A 69 6.73 27.07 45.40
N PRO A 70 7.07 27.46 46.64
CA PRO A 70 8.42 27.84 46.98
C PRO A 70 9.30 26.60 47.16
N VAL A 71 10.03 26.20 46.11
CA VAL A 71 11.14 25.25 46.23
C VAL A 71 12.45 25.99 45.97
N LYS A 72 13.25 26.15 47.03
CA LYS A 72 14.62 26.66 46.98
C LYS A 72 15.50 25.71 46.18
N VAL A 73 15.88 26.08 44.96
CA VAL A 73 17.09 25.54 44.31
C VAL A 73 17.92 26.71 43.80
N LYS A 74 19.01 27.00 44.52
CA LYS A 74 20.10 27.88 44.08
C LYS A 74 20.96 27.12 43.07
N GLY A 75 21.00 27.58 41.83
CA GLY A 75 21.96 27.14 40.81
C GLY A 75 22.09 28.21 39.74
N LYS A 76 23.19 28.97 39.76
CA LYS A 76 23.57 29.91 38.71
C LYS A 76 23.84 29.14 37.41
N ILE A 77 23.11 29.45 36.35
CA ILE A 77 23.55 29.25 34.96
C ILE A 77 23.38 30.60 34.27
N GLU A 78 24.45 31.40 34.29
CA GLU A 78 24.62 32.53 33.39
C GLU A 78 25.09 31.97 32.04
N GLY A 79 24.15 31.82 31.11
CA GLY A 79 24.39 31.47 29.71
C GLY A 79 23.38 32.23 28.84
N GLN A 80 23.88 32.93 27.82
CA GLN A 80 23.17 33.81 26.88
C GLN A 80 21.68 33.47 26.66
N MET A 81 20.79 34.39 27.05
CA MET A 81 19.38 34.37 26.66
C MET A 81 19.28 34.63 25.15
N SER A 82 19.22 33.58 24.33
CA SER A 82 18.75 33.71 22.96
C SER A 82 17.27 34.11 22.97
N ASN A 83 16.91 35.09 22.13
CA ASN A 83 15.51 35.46 21.90
C ASN A 83 14.79 34.31 21.19
N ILE A 84 14.27 33.35 21.97
CA ILE A 84 13.44 32.26 21.44
C ILE A 84 12.17 32.87 20.81
N THR A 85 11.92 32.52 19.56
CA THR A 85 10.79 32.98 18.72
C THR A 85 10.19 31.78 18.02
N SER A 86 8.97 31.93 17.51
CA SER A 86 8.25 30.85 16.83
C SER A 86 9.07 30.11 15.77
N ASP A 87 8.77 28.83 15.61
CA ASP A 87 9.31 27.87 14.65
C ASP A 87 8.29 27.62 13.51
N PRO A 88 8.09 28.59 12.59
CA PRO A 88 6.97 28.53 11.65
C PRO A 88 7.14 27.53 10.52
N TYR A 89 6.01 27.00 10.07
CA TYR A 89 5.85 26.24 8.84
C TYR A 89 4.44 26.43 8.26
N VAL A 90 4.25 26.04 7.00
CA VAL A 90 2.96 26.15 6.30
C VAL A 90 2.46 24.77 5.92
N THR A 91 1.16 24.57 6.08
CA THR A 91 0.42 23.41 5.55
C THR A 91 -0.52 23.89 4.45
N VAL A 92 -0.52 23.18 3.32
CA VAL A 92 -1.49 23.37 2.25
C VAL A 92 -2.56 22.28 2.39
N SER A 93 -3.83 22.68 2.42
CA SER A 93 -4.93 21.73 2.55
C SER A 93 -6.11 22.05 1.64
N VAL A 94 -6.76 21.00 1.14
CA VAL A 94 -7.94 21.03 0.27
C VAL A 94 -8.98 20.09 0.86
N SER A 95 -10.18 20.60 1.14
CA SER A 95 -11.26 19.82 1.77
C SER A 95 -10.85 19.14 3.08
N GLY A 96 -9.96 19.78 3.82
CA GLY A 96 -9.38 19.26 5.06
C GLY A 96 -8.22 18.28 4.88
N ALA A 97 -7.99 17.73 3.68
CA ALA A 97 -6.83 16.90 3.42
C ALA A 97 -5.57 17.77 3.26
N VAL A 98 -4.50 17.46 3.98
CA VAL A 98 -3.20 18.12 3.85
C VAL A 98 -2.47 17.54 2.65
N ILE A 99 -2.29 18.36 1.61
CA ILE A 99 -1.66 17.97 0.35
C ILE A 99 -0.20 18.43 0.25
N GLY A 100 0.24 19.30 1.17
CA GLY A 100 1.61 19.79 1.19
C GLY A 100 1.99 20.39 2.53
N ARG A 101 3.27 20.35 2.87
CA ARG A 101 3.81 20.92 4.10
C ARG A 101 5.22 21.41 3.86
N THR A 102 5.52 22.63 4.31
CA THR A 102 6.87 23.18 4.21
C THR A 102 7.79 22.63 5.30
N PHE A 103 9.10 22.78 5.12
CA PHE A 103 10.03 22.61 6.23
C PHE A 103 9.76 23.63 7.35
N VAL A 104 10.14 23.26 8.56
CA VAL A 104 10.09 24.13 9.75
C VAL A 104 11.32 25.04 9.73
N ILE A 105 11.12 26.34 9.90
CA ILE A 105 12.21 27.30 10.08
C ILE A 105 12.27 27.66 11.55
N SER A 106 13.40 27.38 12.18
CA SER A 106 13.54 27.65 13.61
C SER A 106 13.75 29.14 13.90
N ASN A 107 13.13 29.61 14.97
CA ASN A 107 13.31 30.94 15.55
C ASN A 107 13.24 32.08 14.53
N SER A 108 12.12 32.19 13.81
CA SER A 108 11.95 33.26 12.81
C SER A 108 10.54 33.84 12.77
N GLU A 109 10.43 35.15 12.94
CA GLU A 109 9.20 35.91 12.64
C GLU A 109 9.07 36.26 11.14
N ASN A 110 10.13 36.04 10.35
CA ASN A 110 10.17 36.32 8.92
C ASN A 110 10.77 35.12 8.14
N PRO A 111 10.10 33.95 8.18
CA PRO A 111 10.59 32.73 7.55
C PRO A 111 10.62 32.83 6.01
N GLU A 112 11.68 32.32 5.39
CA GLU A 112 11.80 32.12 3.93
C GLU A 112 11.89 30.63 3.60
N TRP A 113 10.81 30.06 3.05
CA TRP A 113 10.76 28.65 2.66
C TRP A 113 11.19 28.44 1.21
N LYS A 114 10.70 29.25 0.27
CA LYS A 114 10.93 29.08 -1.18
C LYS A 114 10.74 27.63 -1.63
N GLN A 115 9.68 26.99 -1.12
CA GLN A 115 9.43 25.57 -1.35
C GLN A 115 8.34 25.38 -2.40
N HIS A 116 8.64 24.49 -3.34
CA HIS A 116 7.76 24.10 -4.45
C HIS A 116 7.04 22.78 -4.13
N PHE A 117 5.79 22.69 -4.55
CA PHE A 117 4.98 21.48 -4.53
C PHE A 117 4.25 21.35 -5.86
N TYR A 118 4.34 20.18 -6.48
CA TYR A 118 3.50 19.81 -7.62
C TYR A 118 2.71 18.57 -7.22
N VAL A 119 1.43 18.76 -6.91
CA VAL A 119 0.63 17.75 -6.18
C VAL A 119 -0.67 17.43 -6.89
N PRO A 120 -1.02 16.13 -7.02
CA PRO A 120 -2.30 15.73 -7.57
C PRO A 120 -3.44 16.07 -6.61
N VAL A 121 -4.55 16.53 -7.18
CA VAL A 121 -5.79 16.80 -6.46
C VAL A 121 -6.97 16.14 -7.17
N ALA A 122 -7.87 15.59 -6.37
CA ALA A 122 -9.16 15.03 -6.77
C ALA A 122 -10.20 15.37 -5.69
N HIS A 123 -10.44 16.66 -5.47
CA HIS A 123 -11.19 17.17 -4.31
C HIS A 123 -12.31 18.13 -4.71
N TYR A 124 -13.47 17.99 -4.08
CA TYR A 124 -14.49 19.04 -4.10
C TYR A 124 -14.20 20.05 -2.99
N ALA A 125 -13.84 21.28 -3.34
CA ALA A 125 -13.45 22.33 -2.41
C ALA A 125 -14.01 23.71 -2.82
N ALA A 126 -14.16 24.59 -1.83
CA ALA A 126 -14.48 26.00 -2.06
C ALA A 126 -13.22 26.88 -2.05
N GLU A 127 -12.22 26.50 -1.23
CA GLU A 127 -10.93 27.18 -1.10
C GLU A 127 -9.80 26.16 -0.96
N VAL A 128 -8.60 26.57 -1.38
CA VAL A 128 -7.33 25.96 -1.00
C VAL A 128 -6.75 26.77 0.17
N TYR A 129 -6.47 26.11 1.29
CA TYR A 129 -6.00 26.77 2.50
C TYR A 129 -4.49 26.62 2.68
N PHE A 130 -3.83 27.74 2.96
CA PHE A 130 -2.45 27.83 3.41
C PHE A 130 -2.45 28.22 4.89
N VAL A 131 -2.19 27.27 5.77
CA VAL A 131 -2.26 27.47 7.22
C VAL A 131 -0.86 27.56 7.79
N VAL A 132 -0.54 28.74 8.33
CA VAL A 132 0.72 29.04 9.01
C VAL A 132 0.63 28.53 10.44
N LYS A 133 1.62 27.76 10.86
CA LYS A 133 1.65 27.07 12.15
C LYS A 133 2.99 27.25 12.84
N ASP A 134 2.96 27.16 14.15
CA ASP A 134 4.14 27.11 15.02
C ASP A 134 4.42 25.66 15.44
N ASN A 135 5.69 25.25 15.46
CA ASN A 135 6.09 23.87 15.72
C ASN A 135 6.46 23.62 17.20
N ASP A 136 5.46 23.53 18.08
CA ASP A 136 5.73 23.21 19.49
C ASP A 136 5.90 21.70 19.73
N VAL A 137 6.73 21.38 20.72
CA VAL A 137 7.00 20.00 21.22
C VAL A 137 5.71 19.29 21.70
N VAL A 138 4.71 20.04 22.15
CA VAL A 138 3.44 19.53 22.73
C VAL A 138 2.27 19.55 21.72
N GLY A 139 2.49 20.01 20.48
CA GLY A 139 1.47 20.05 19.43
C GLY A 139 1.46 21.39 18.70
N SER A 140 1.37 21.35 17.37
CA SER A 140 1.53 22.55 16.55
C SER A 140 0.37 23.52 16.71
N GLN A 141 0.66 24.80 16.94
CA GLN A 141 -0.36 25.85 17.08
C GLN A 141 -0.64 26.53 15.74
N ILE A 142 -1.90 26.84 15.46
CA ILE A 142 -2.26 27.61 14.26
C ILE A 142 -2.01 29.09 14.53
N ILE A 143 -1.14 29.71 13.74
CA ILE A 143 -0.89 31.16 13.75
C ILE A 143 -2.01 31.87 12.98
N GLY A 144 -2.35 31.37 11.81
CA GLY A 144 -3.42 31.90 10.96
C GLY A 144 -3.45 31.22 9.59
N ALA A 145 -4.33 31.67 8.70
CA ALA A 145 -4.45 31.09 7.36
C ALA A 145 -4.69 32.12 6.25
N VAL A 146 -4.36 31.70 5.03
CA VAL A 146 -4.74 32.33 3.76
C VAL A 146 -5.59 31.32 2.99
N GLY A 147 -6.73 31.76 2.46
CA GLY A 147 -7.61 30.95 1.61
C GLY A 147 -7.60 31.49 0.20
N ILE A 148 -7.42 30.62 -0.79
CA ILE A 148 -7.49 30.94 -2.21
C ILE A 148 -8.77 30.29 -2.77
N PRO A 149 -9.74 31.08 -3.26
CA PRO A 149 -10.97 30.53 -3.83
C PRO A 149 -10.71 29.62 -5.03
N VAL A 150 -11.35 28.44 -5.04
CA VAL A 150 -11.22 27.47 -6.13
C VAL A 150 -11.71 28.04 -7.46
N GLU A 151 -12.76 28.85 -7.44
CA GLU A 151 -13.31 29.50 -8.63
C GLU A 151 -12.27 30.36 -9.36
N GLN A 152 -11.34 30.98 -8.63
CA GLN A 152 -10.23 31.73 -9.24
C GLN A 152 -9.20 30.80 -9.88
N LEU A 153 -8.94 29.64 -9.28
CA LEU A 153 -7.99 28.65 -9.81
C LEU A 153 -8.49 28.01 -11.12
N LEU A 154 -9.80 27.78 -11.23
CA LEU A 154 -10.41 27.24 -12.45
C LEU A 154 -10.32 28.18 -13.66
N SER A 155 -9.99 29.46 -13.46
CA SER A 155 -9.73 30.39 -14.57
C SER A 155 -8.36 30.19 -15.23
N GLU A 156 -7.57 29.22 -14.78
CA GLU A 156 -6.22 28.85 -15.26
C GLU A 156 -5.16 29.95 -15.14
N THR A 157 -5.52 31.09 -14.52
CA THR A 157 -4.55 32.14 -14.21
C THR A 157 -3.68 31.74 -13.02
N LYS A 158 -2.37 31.93 -13.14
CA LYS A 158 -1.45 31.82 -12.01
C LYS A 158 -1.78 32.92 -10.99
N ILE A 159 -2.15 32.53 -9.78
CA ILE A 159 -2.37 33.44 -8.67
C ILE A 159 -1.03 33.61 -7.95
N GLU A 160 -0.52 34.83 -7.89
CA GLU A 160 0.77 35.13 -7.28
C GLU A 160 0.70 36.46 -6.53
N GLY A 161 1.17 36.49 -5.28
CA GLY A 161 1.17 37.71 -4.50
C GLY A 161 1.47 37.51 -3.02
N THR A 162 1.19 38.56 -2.25
CA THR A 162 1.37 38.61 -0.81
C THR A 162 0.01 38.83 -0.15
N PHE A 163 -0.39 37.89 0.69
CA PHE A 163 -1.74 37.82 1.26
C PHE A 163 -1.71 38.05 2.77
N PRO A 164 -2.68 38.77 3.35
CA PRO A 164 -2.78 38.94 4.79
C PRO A 164 -3.09 37.61 5.47
N ILE A 165 -2.36 37.29 6.55
CA ILE A 165 -2.63 36.09 7.34
C ILE A 165 -3.80 36.38 8.29
N LEU A 166 -4.87 35.58 8.19
CA LEU A 166 -6.13 35.81 8.90
C LEU A 166 -6.26 34.91 10.14
N ASN A 167 -6.90 35.44 11.18
CA ASN A 167 -7.28 34.69 12.39
C ASN A 167 -8.69 34.08 12.28
N GLY A 168 -9.14 33.32 13.29
CA GLY A 168 -10.46 32.70 13.34
C GLY A 168 -11.66 33.64 13.08
N ASN A 169 -11.49 34.94 13.31
CA ASN A 169 -12.51 35.98 13.08
C ASN A 169 -12.45 36.61 11.68
N GLY A 170 -11.59 36.10 10.79
CA GLY A 170 -11.37 36.65 9.44
C GLY A 170 -10.69 38.02 9.42
N LYS A 171 -9.98 38.38 10.50
CA LYS A 171 -9.21 39.63 10.60
C LYS A 171 -7.71 39.32 10.50
N PRO A 172 -6.89 40.24 9.94
CA PRO A 172 -5.43 40.08 9.96
C PRO A 172 -4.90 39.85 11.38
N ILE A 173 -4.01 38.87 11.55
CA ILE A 173 -3.46 38.51 12.88
C ILE A 173 -2.66 39.65 13.53
N LYS A 174 -1.98 40.44 12.70
CA LYS A 174 -1.14 41.58 13.08
C LYS A 174 -0.93 42.45 11.84
N THR A 175 -0.78 43.76 12.04
CA THR A 175 -0.52 44.69 10.94
C THR A 175 0.78 44.32 10.22
N GLY A 176 0.68 44.01 8.92
CA GLY A 176 1.79 43.60 8.08
C GLY A 176 2.21 42.14 8.22
N ALA A 177 1.44 41.31 8.94
CA ALA A 177 1.64 39.86 8.94
C ALA A 177 1.04 39.26 7.66
N VAL A 178 1.91 38.78 6.79
CA VAL A 178 1.57 38.36 5.42
C VAL A 178 2.29 37.09 5.03
N LEU A 179 1.70 36.35 4.09
CA LEU A 179 2.27 35.17 3.44
C LEU A 179 2.38 35.42 1.94
N SER A 180 3.58 35.28 1.40
CA SER A 180 3.86 35.37 -0.03
C SER A 180 3.84 33.97 -0.66
N LEU A 181 3.03 33.78 -1.70
CA LEU A 181 2.86 32.49 -2.37
C LEU A 181 2.48 32.65 -3.84
N SER A 182 2.62 31.56 -4.60
CA SER A 182 1.92 31.40 -5.88
C SER A 182 1.28 30.04 -6.00
N ILE A 183 0.16 29.97 -6.72
CA ILE A 183 -0.56 28.73 -7.01
C ILE A 183 -1.14 28.79 -8.43
N GLN A 184 -1.01 27.69 -9.15
CA GLN A 184 -1.63 27.47 -10.46
C GLN A 184 -2.25 26.08 -10.49
N TYR A 185 -3.40 25.97 -11.16
CA TYR A 185 -4.10 24.71 -11.34
C TYR A 185 -4.01 24.28 -12.81
N THR A 186 -3.64 23.02 -13.02
CA THR A 186 -3.68 22.36 -14.33
C THR A 186 -4.76 21.28 -14.28
N PRO A 187 -5.86 21.44 -15.03
CA PRO A 187 -6.89 20.41 -15.20
C PRO A 187 -6.31 19.08 -15.70
N VAL A 188 -6.91 17.96 -15.27
CA VAL A 188 -6.38 16.61 -15.57
C VAL A 188 -6.24 16.34 -17.08
N ASP A 189 -7.15 16.83 -17.90
CA ASP A 189 -7.18 16.69 -19.36
C ASP A 189 -6.05 17.45 -20.06
N LYS A 190 -5.43 18.42 -19.38
CA LYS A 190 -4.26 19.16 -19.85
C LYS A 190 -2.94 18.63 -19.29
N VAL A 191 -2.99 17.64 -18.40
CA VAL A 191 -1.78 16.97 -17.93
C VAL A 191 -1.32 16.02 -19.04
N GLU A 192 -0.07 16.13 -19.46
CA GLU A 192 0.50 15.41 -20.61
C GLU A 192 0.27 13.88 -20.56
N ILE A 193 0.33 13.29 -19.36
CA ILE A 193 0.07 11.85 -19.14
C ILE A 193 -1.35 11.41 -19.50
N TYR A 194 -2.35 12.30 -19.43
CA TYR A 194 -3.76 11.92 -19.53
C TYR A 194 -4.16 11.50 -20.95
N SER A 195 -3.45 11.95 -21.98
CA SER A 195 -3.76 11.67 -23.39
C SER A 195 -2.85 10.64 -24.07
N GLN A 196 -1.76 10.21 -23.42
CA GLN A 196 -0.70 9.41 -24.06
C GLN A 196 -0.65 7.92 -23.65
N GLY A 197 -1.58 7.45 -22.81
CA GLY A 197 -1.57 6.07 -22.27
C GLY A 197 -0.53 5.88 -21.15
N ALA A 198 -0.53 4.71 -20.50
CA ALA A 198 0.29 4.44 -19.32
C ALA A 198 1.80 4.32 -19.63
N SER A 199 2.16 3.95 -20.85
CA SER A 199 3.54 3.77 -21.31
C SER A 199 4.16 4.98 -22.03
N HIS A 200 3.36 6.02 -22.35
CA HIS A 200 3.74 7.34 -22.92
C HIS A 200 4.69 7.34 -24.14
N GLY A 201 4.74 6.25 -24.90
CA GLY A 201 5.56 6.16 -26.11
C GLY A 201 7.09 6.24 -25.87
N PRO A 202 7.91 6.41 -26.93
CA PRO A 202 9.36 6.17 -26.87
C PRO A 202 10.11 7.13 -25.92
N ASN A 203 9.56 8.34 -25.70
CA ASN A 203 10.19 9.38 -24.87
C ASN A 203 9.84 9.30 -23.38
N TYR A 204 9.07 8.30 -22.95
CA TYR A 204 8.65 8.16 -21.56
C TYR A 204 9.85 8.09 -20.60
N GLN A 205 9.86 8.96 -19.59
CA GLN A 205 10.92 9.05 -18.58
C GLN A 205 10.56 8.36 -17.25
N GLY A 206 9.42 7.68 -17.21
CA GLY A 206 8.85 7.11 -15.98
C GLY A 206 7.93 8.08 -15.25
N VAL A 207 7.40 7.60 -14.13
CA VAL A 207 6.62 8.41 -13.19
C VAL A 207 7.52 9.54 -12.68
N PRO A 208 7.11 10.82 -12.83
CA PRO A 208 7.94 11.95 -12.44
C PRO A 208 7.98 12.12 -10.92
N ASN A 209 8.97 12.88 -10.44
CA ASN A 209 9.10 13.25 -9.02
C ASN A 209 9.13 12.04 -8.06
N THR A 210 9.88 10.99 -8.42
CA THR A 210 10.09 9.81 -7.57
C THR A 210 11.55 9.68 -7.15
N TYR A 211 11.81 8.96 -6.05
CA TYR A 211 13.16 8.77 -5.52
C TYR A 211 14.05 7.95 -6.47
N PHE A 212 13.52 6.86 -7.02
CA PHE A 212 14.21 6.06 -8.03
C PHE A 212 13.71 6.42 -9.44
N PRO A 213 14.63 6.55 -10.41
CA PRO A 213 14.27 6.82 -11.80
C PRO A 213 13.78 5.56 -12.51
N LEU A 214 13.16 5.72 -13.68
CA LEU A 214 12.93 4.61 -14.61
C LEU A 214 14.27 4.01 -15.06
N ARG A 215 14.40 2.70 -14.98
CA ARG A 215 15.51 1.93 -15.53
C ARG A 215 15.06 1.28 -16.84
N ARG A 216 15.78 1.59 -17.92
CA ARG A 216 15.60 0.97 -19.23
C ARG A 216 16.45 -0.28 -19.32
N GLY A 217 15.97 -1.28 -20.06
CA GLY A 217 16.63 -2.57 -20.17
C GLY A 217 16.33 -3.47 -18.98
N GLY A 218 15.81 -4.66 -19.21
CA GLY A 218 15.61 -5.66 -18.17
C GLY A 218 14.60 -6.72 -18.54
N ARG A 219 14.30 -7.60 -17.59
CA ARG A 219 13.24 -8.60 -17.70
C ARG A 219 12.43 -8.67 -16.41
N VAL A 220 11.12 -8.82 -16.57
CA VAL A 220 10.20 -9.08 -15.46
C VAL A 220 9.56 -10.44 -15.67
N THR A 221 9.57 -11.26 -14.63
CA THR A 221 8.72 -12.46 -14.54
C THR A 221 7.61 -12.15 -13.55
N LEU A 222 6.36 -12.20 -13.99
CA LEU A 222 5.18 -11.99 -13.17
C LEU A 222 4.72 -13.35 -12.63
N TYR A 223 4.48 -13.42 -11.32
CA TYR A 223 4.02 -14.63 -10.65
C TYR A 223 2.59 -14.42 -10.15
N GLN A 224 1.74 -15.42 -10.42
CA GLN A 224 0.49 -15.63 -9.70
C GLN A 224 0.73 -16.78 -8.73
N ASP A 225 0.41 -16.54 -7.47
CA ASP A 225 0.65 -17.44 -6.34
C ASP A 225 2.12 -17.82 -6.10
N ALA A 226 2.34 -18.69 -5.12
CA ALA A 226 3.66 -19.19 -4.79
C ALA A 226 4.16 -20.23 -5.82
N HIS A 227 3.25 -20.95 -6.46
CA HIS A 227 3.59 -22.03 -7.38
C HIS A 227 2.47 -22.26 -8.41
N VAL A 228 2.85 -22.48 -9.66
CA VAL A 228 1.92 -22.85 -10.75
C VAL A 228 2.42 -24.14 -11.38
N HIS A 229 1.61 -25.19 -11.34
CA HIS A 229 1.98 -26.47 -11.94
C HIS A 229 1.88 -26.41 -13.47
N ASP A 230 2.80 -27.09 -14.15
CA ASP A 230 2.76 -27.25 -15.60
C ASP A 230 1.42 -27.85 -16.05
N GLY A 231 0.78 -27.21 -17.02
CA GLY A 231 -0.51 -27.62 -17.57
C GLY A 231 -1.73 -27.40 -16.67
N SER A 232 -1.57 -26.77 -15.50
CA SER A 232 -2.72 -26.41 -14.62
C SER A 232 -3.55 -25.24 -15.16
N LEU A 233 -2.95 -24.42 -16.02
CA LEU A 233 -3.57 -23.27 -16.68
C LEU A 233 -3.43 -23.41 -18.21
N PRO A 234 -4.32 -22.77 -19.00
CA PRO A 234 -4.23 -22.83 -20.45
C PRO A 234 -2.94 -22.20 -20.98
N ASN A 235 -2.47 -22.69 -22.13
CA ASN A 235 -1.44 -22.02 -22.90
C ASN A 235 -2.03 -20.75 -23.52
N LEU A 236 -1.25 -19.67 -23.54
CA LEU A 236 -1.67 -18.37 -24.05
C LEU A 236 -0.68 -17.91 -25.11
N GLU A 237 -1.20 -17.69 -26.31
CA GLU A 237 -0.47 -17.07 -27.41
C GLU A 237 -0.41 -15.57 -27.18
N LEU A 238 0.79 -15.02 -27.37
CA LEU A 238 1.10 -13.60 -27.32
C LEU A 238 1.39 -13.11 -28.73
N ASP A 239 1.59 -11.80 -28.87
CA ASP A 239 2.07 -11.24 -30.14
C ASP A 239 3.40 -11.86 -30.59
N ASP A 240 3.67 -11.79 -31.89
CA ASP A 240 4.97 -12.15 -32.47
C ASP A 240 5.36 -13.64 -32.24
N ASP A 241 4.34 -14.52 -32.22
CA ASP A 241 4.43 -15.97 -31.95
C ASP A 241 5.04 -16.32 -30.58
N LEU A 242 5.07 -15.35 -29.65
CA LEU A 242 5.50 -15.57 -28.27
C LEU A 242 4.45 -16.36 -27.50
N GLN A 243 4.89 -17.04 -26.43
CA GLN A 243 4.02 -17.76 -25.51
C GLN A 243 4.14 -17.17 -24.12
N TYR A 244 3.01 -17.10 -23.40
CA TYR A 244 3.05 -16.75 -21.99
C TYR A 244 3.55 -17.96 -21.18
N ASN A 245 4.60 -17.75 -20.40
CA ASN A 245 5.15 -18.78 -19.53
C ASN A 245 4.73 -18.54 -18.09
N HIS A 246 3.95 -19.48 -17.54
CA HIS A 246 3.54 -19.45 -16.13
C HIS A 246 4.77 -19.62 -15.23
N GLY A 247 5.07 -18.61 -14.41
CA GLY A 247 6.20 -18.66 -13.49
C GLY A 247 5.85 -19.34 -12.17
N SER A 248 6.80 -20.08 -11.58
CA SER A 248 6.68 -20.66 -10.24
C SER A 248 7.53 -19.91 -9.21
N CYS A 249 6.92 -18.99 -8.47
CA CYS A 249 7.62 -18.02 -7.62
C CYS A 249 8.60 -18.64 -6.61
N TRP A 250 8.11 -19.56 -5.78
CA TRP A 250 8.92 -20.15 -4.71
C TRP A 250 9.97 -21.13 -5.24
N LEU A 251 9.72 -21.73 -6.41
CA LEU A 251 10.72 -22.51 -7.13
C LEU A 251 11.87 -21.62 -7.60
N ASP A 252 11.55 -20.50 -8.23
CA ASP A 252 12.55 -19.53 -8.70
C ASP A 252 13.34 -18.92 -7.54
N ILE A 253 12.68 -18.60 -6.41
CA ILE A 253 13.36 -18.12 -5.19
C ILE A 253 14.29 -19.21 -4.64
N PHE A 254 13.84 -20.45 -4.55
CA PHE A 254 14.65 -21.57 -4.07
C PHE A 254 15.90 -21.76 -4.95
N ASN A 255 15.72 -21.79 -6.28
CA ASN A 255 16.80 -21.95 -7.23
C ASN A 255 17.79 -20.78 -7.16
N ALA A 256 17.30 -19.54 -7.07
CA ALA A 256 18.14 -18.36 -7.00
C ALA A 256 18.96 -18.30 -5.70
N ILE A 257 18.38 -18.65 -4.55
CA ILE A 257 19.13 -18.75 -3.27
C ILE A 257 20.15 -19.89 -3.33
N SER A 258 19.76 -21.06 -3.85
CA SER A 258 20.64 -22.23 -3.94
C SER A 258 21.88 -21.97 -4.80
N GLN A 259 21.72 -21.21 -5.89
CA GLN A 259 22.79 -20.87 -6.84
C GLN A 259 23.60 -19.62 -6.45
N ALA A 260 23.18 -18.88 -5.43
CA ALA A 260 23.88 -17.68 -4.96
C ALA A 260 25.32 -18.00 -4.51
N ARG A 261 26.26 -17.11 -4.81
CA ARG A 261 27.69 -17.28 -4.46
C ARG A 261 28.25 -16.12 -3.65
N ARG A 262 27.54 -14.98 -3.59
CA ARG A 262 28.05 -13.74 -2.98
C ARG A 262 27.10 -13.21 -1.91
N LEU A 263 25.82 -13.03 -2.22
CA LEU A 263 24.84 -12.45 -1.31
C LEU A 263 23.45 -13.08 -1.41
N VAL A 264 22.76 -13.11 -0.27
CA VAL A 264 21.32 -13.37 -0.14
C VAL A 264 20.76 -12.38 0.88
N TYR A 265 20.06 -11.36 0.42
CA TYR A 265 19.44 -10.33 1.27
C TYR A 265 17.93 -10.48 1.24
N ILE A 266 17.32 -10.64 2.41
CA ILE A 266 15.88 -10.89 2.54
C ILE A 266 15.27 -9.85 3.45
N SER A 267 14.20 -9.18 3.01
CA SER A 267 13.33 -8.40 3.87
C SER A 267 11.92 -8.98 3.87
N GLY A 268 11.27 -8.97 5.03
CA GLY A 268 9.93 -9.51 5.16
C GLY A 268 9.21 -8.94 6.38
N TRP A 269 7.89 -8.85 6.25
CA TRP A 269 7.03 -8.60 7.41
C TRP A 269 7.07 -9.82 8.34
N SER A 270 7.14 -11.02 7.77
CA SER A 270 7.46 -12.23 8.51
C SER A 270 8.32 -13.17 7.68
N VAL A 271 9.36 -13.74 8.30
CA VAL A 271 10.17 -14.81 7.71
C VAL A 271 10.15 -15.98 8.67
N PHE A 272 9.79 -17.18 8.20
CA PHE A 272 9.77 -18.37 9.03
C PHE A 272 10.76 -19.42 8.58
N HIS A 273 11.73 -19.72 9.43
CA HIS A 273 12.84 -20.60 9.08
C HIS A 273 12.42 -22.03 8.72
N LYS A 274 11.27 -22.55 9.19
CA LYS A 274 10.83 -23.92 8.87
C LYS A 274 10.05 -24.04 7.56
N VAL A 275 9.75 -22.92 6.89
CA VAL A 275 8.98 -22.98 5.65
C VAL A 275 9.76 -23.78 4.60
N ARG A 276 9.05 -24.63 3.83
CA ARG A 276 9.61 -25.34 2.68
C ARG A 276 9.14 -24.66 1.41
N LEU A 277 10.08 -24.27 0.55
CA LEU A 277 9.78 -23.58 -0.70
C LEU A 277 9.27 -24.55 -1.78
N LEU A 278 9.80 -25.77 -1.80
CA LEU A 278 9.41 -26.86 -2.71
C LEU A 278 8.62 -27.90 -1.92
N ARG A 279 7.41 -28.25 -2.36
CA ARG A 279 6.50 -29.13 -1.59
C ARG A 279 5.91 -30.29 -2.38
N ASP A 280 5.87 -30.18 -3.69
CA ASP A 280 5.40 -31.21 -4.62
C ASP A 280 6.23 -31.20 -5.92
N GLY A 281 6.01 -32.21 -6.77
CA GLY A 281 6.75 -32.41 -8.01
C GLY A 281 8.03 -33.26 -7.88
N ASN A 282 8.85 -33.27 -8.93
CA ASN A 282 10.10 -34.06 -8.98
C ASN A 282 11.27 -33.43 -8.20
N GLU A 283 11.11 -32.19 -7.73
CA GLU A 283 12.16 -31.38 -7.09
C GLU A 283 11.93 -31.19 -5.58
N VAL A 284 11.09 -32.02 -4.96
CA VAL A 284 10.81 -31.95 -3.51
C VAL A 284 12.10 -32.13 -2.71
N THR A 285 12.35 -31.19 -1.80
CA THR A 285 13.45 -31.28 -0.83
C THR A 285 12.93 -31.22 0.59
N ASP A 286 13.58 -31.95 1.49
CA ASP A 286 13.31 -31.85 2.93
C ASP A 286 13.96 -30.60 3.57
N HIS A 287 14.65 -29.78 2.77
CA HIS A 287 15.35 -28.60 3.26
C HIS A 287 14.37 -27.48 3.58
N THR A 288 14.42 -27.00 4.83
CA THR A 288 13.73 -25.78 5.20
C THR A 288 14.48 -24.55 4.67
N LEU A 289 13.80 -23.42 4.54
CA LEU A 289 14.43 -22.13 4.23
C LEU A 289 15.59 -21.82 5.17
N GLY A 290 15.43 -22.12 6.46
CA GLY A 290 16.45 -21.92 7.48
C GLY A 290 17.71 -22.73 7.22
N ASP A 291 17.55 -23.99 6.83
CA ASP A 291 18.67 -24.88 6.52
C ASP A 291 19.38 -24.44 5.25
N LEU A 292 18.62 -24.09 4.20
CA LEU A 292 19.18 -23.55 2.95
C LEU A 292 20.04 -22.31 3.23
N LEU A 293 19.52 -21.33 3.98
CA LEU A 293 20.23 -20.10 4.31
C LEU A 293 21.48 -20.35 5.16
N LYS A 294 21.43 -21.31 6.10
CA LYS A 294 22.62 -21.73 6.88
C LYS A 294 23.68 -22.33 5.98
N THR A 295 23.31 -23.23 5.08
CA THR A 295 24.22 -23.87 4.12
C THR A 295 24.91 -22.83 3.25
N LYS A 296 24.13 -21.93 2.62
CA LYS A 296 24.71 -20.83 1.82
C LYS A 296 25.66 -19.96 2.62
N SER A 297 25.31 -19.64 3.87
CA SER A 297 26.17 -18.86 4.73
C SER A 297 27.47 -19.57 5.12
N GLN A 298 27.45 -20.90 5.28
CA GLN A 298 28.64 -21.72 5.52
C GLN A 298 29.55 -21.84 4.29
N GLU A 299 28.98 -21.77 3.09
CA GLU A 299 29.73 -21.70 1.82
C GLU A 299 30.40 -20.34 1.59
N GLY A 300 30.17 -19.36 2.48
CA GLY A 300 30.75 -18.02 2.41
C GLY A 300 29.85 -16.96 1.77
N VAL A 301 28.60 -17.30 1.44
CA VAL A 301 27.61 -16.32 0.96
C VAL A 301 27.19 -15.39 2.10
N ARG A 302 27.14 -14.08 1.82
CA ARG A 302 26.65 -13.09 2.79
C ARG A 302 25.13 -13.14 2.89
N VAL A 303 24.62 -13.73 3.98
CA VAL A 303 23.17 -13.85 4.19
C VAL A 303 22.69 -12.84 5.25
N LEU A 304 21.86 -11.89 4.83
CA LEU A 304 21.34 -10.80 5.67
C LEU A 304 19.80 -10.80 5.65
N LEU A 305 19.18 -10.86 6.82
CA LEU A 305 17.72 -10.83 6.98
C LEU A 305 17.31 -9.58 7.76
N LEU A 306 16.39 -8.80 7.19
CA LEU A 306 15.76 -7.65 7.81
C LEU A 306 14.27 -7.95 8.04
N VAL A 307 13.93 -8.39 9.24
CA VAL A 307 12.58 -8.84 9.61
C VAL A 307 11.93 -7.81 10.53
N TRP A 308 10.64 -7.54 10.39
CA TRP A 308 9.94 -6.64 11.31
C TRP A 308 10.01 -7.16 12.77
N ASP A 309 10.29 -6.27 13.73
CA ASP A 309 10.22 -6.55 15.19
C ASP A 309 8.76 -6.38 15.64
N ASP A 310 8.02 -7.49 15.80
CA ASP A 310 6.66 -7.40 16.34
C ASP A 310 6.76 -7.08 17.85
N PRO A 311 6.30 -5.90 18.29
CA PRO A 311 6.39 -5.49 19.69
C PRO A 311 5.66 -6.43 20.66
N THR A 312 4.75 -7.28 20.16
CA THR A 312 3.98 -8.26 20.93
C THR A 312 4.60 -9.66 20.99
N SER A 313 5.65 -9.93 20.21
CA SER A 313 6.41 -11.20 20.23
C SER A 313 7.38 -11.33 21.42
N ARG A 314 7.42 -10.34 22.32
CA ARG A 314 8.36 -10.32 23.46
C ARG A 314 7.84 -11.17 24.62
N SER A 315 8.70 -12.05 25.13
CA SER A 315 8.46 -12.84 26.35
C SER A 315 8.10 -11.94 27.53
N ILE A 316 6.85 -12.00 27.97
CA ILE A 316 6.40 -11.42 29.24
C ILE A 316 6.45 -12.54 30.28
N LEU A 317 7.27 -12.36 31.33
CA LEU A 317 7.32 -13.26 32.50
C LEU A 317 7.64 -14.74 32.18
N GLY A 318 8.45 -15.01 31.13
CA GLY A 318 8.95 -16.36 30.84
C GLY A 318 8.00 -17.24 30.01
N TYR A 319 6.85 -16.72 29.59
CA TYR A 319 5.97 -17.39 28.62
C TYR A 319 6.24 -16.85 27.21
N LYS A 320 6.57 -17.76 26.27
CA LYS A 320 6.67 -17.43 24.85
C LYS A 320 5.25 -17.19 24.31
N THR A 321 4.96 -15.98 23.88
CA THR A 321 3.76 -15.67 23.11
C THR A 321 4.12 -15.71 21.62
N GLU A 322 3.38 -16.45 20.80
CA GLU A 322 3.27 -16.11 19.39
C GLU A 322 2.80 -14.64 19.33
N GLY A 323 3.43 -13.82 18.48
CA GLY A 323 3.04 -12.41 18.34
C GLY A 323 1.54 -12.30 18.10
N VAL A 324 0.90 -11.27 18.64
CA VAL A 324 -0.55 -11.02 18.45
C VAL A 324 -0.87 -10.83 16.97
N MET A 325 0.13 -10.52 16.15
CA MET A 325 0.05 -10.41 14.70
C MET A 325 0.51 -11.67 13.94
N HIS A 326 0.68 -12.81 14.62
CA HIS A 326 1.09 -14.09 14.04
C HIS A 326 2.45 -14.08 13.30
N THR A 327 3.40 -13.23 13.71
CA THR A 327 4.77 -13.24 13.18
C THR A 327 5.67 -14.26 13.89
N ASN A 328 6.72 -14.73 13.19
CA ASN A 328 7.70 -15.68 13.72
C ASN A 328 9.12 -15.08 13.84
N ASP A 329 9.21 -13.77 14.02
CA ASP A 329 10.41 -12.96 13.95
C ASP A 329 11.47 -13.35 15.00
N GLU A 330 11.11 -13.41 16.28
CA GLU A 330 12.02 -13.81 17.36
C GLU A 330 12.47 -15.28 17.25
N VAL A 331 11.57 -16.17 16.82
CA VAL A 331 11.88 -17.61 16.62
C VAL A 331 12.91 -17.79 15.51
N THR A 332 12.71 -17.09 14.39
CA THR A 332 13.65 -17.09 13.27
C THR A 332 14.99 -16.48 13.67
N ARG A 333 15.03 -15.34 14.38
CA ARG A 333 16.29 -14.79 14.90
C ARG A 333 17.02 -15.78 15.80
N HIS A 334 16.31 -16.44 16.70
CA HIS A 334 16.91 -17.41 17.62
C HIS A 334 17.54 -18.60 16.87
N PHE A 335 16.88 -19.10 15.83
CA PHE A 335 17.38 -20.21 15.00
C PHE A 335 18.75 -19.91 14.36
N PHE A 336 19.00 -18.65 13.97
CA PHE A 336 20.24 -18.24 13.30
C PHE A 336 21.34 -17.74 14.26
N ARG A 337 21.08 -17.62 15.58
CA ARG A 337 21.99 -17.01 16.56
C ARG A 337 23.43 -17.54 16.55
N ASN A 338 23.61 -18.83 16.27
CA ASN A 338 24.91 -19.50 16.23
C ASN A 338 25.37 -19.82 14.79
N SER A 339 24.90 -19.06 13.81
CA SER A 339 25.29 -19.19 12.40
C SER A 339 25.87 -17.87 11.88
N SER A 340 26.47 -17.92 10.69
CA SER A 340 26.96 -16.73 9.99
C SER A 340 25.85 -15.89 9.34
N VAL A 341 24.60 -16.37 9.36
CA VAL A 341 23.41 -15.63 8.92
C VAL A 341 23.13 -14.51 9.91
N GLN A 342 22.99 -13.28 9.41
CA GLN A 342 22.71 -12.12 10.25
C GLN A 342 21.24 -11.75 10.15
N VAL A 343 20.56 -11.70 11.29
CA VAL A 343 19.15 -11.30 11.37
C VAL A 343 19.03 -10.05 12.22
N LEU A 344 18.50 -8.99 11.62
CA LEU A 344 18.13 -7.77 12.33
C LEU A 344 16.60 -7.68 12.44
N LEU A 345 16.13 -7.58 13.68
CA LEU A 345 14.73 -7.23 13.95
C LEU A 345 14.60 -5.71 13.86
N CYS A 346 13.69 -5.27 13.01
CA CYS A 346 13.52 -3.89 12.58
C CYS A 346 12.24 -3.33 13.19
N PRO A 347 12.29 -2.61 14.33
CA PRO A 347 11.12 -1.96 14.89
C PRO A 347 10.74 -0.74 14.06
N ARG A 348 9.44 -0.53 13.84
CA ARG A 348 8.95 0.72 13.29
C ARG A 348 8.97 1.79 14.38
N SER A 349 9.49 2.99 14.09
CA SER A 349 9.63 4.04 15.11
C SER A 349 9.29 5.42 14.57
N ALA A 350 8.64 6.24 15.41
CA ALA A 350 8.49 7.66 15.10
C ALA A 350 9.78 8.40 15.48
N GLY A 351 10.25 9.28 14.60
CA GLY A 351 11.45 10.08 14.81
C GLY A 351 11.46 10.95 16.08
N LYS A 352 12.63 11.56 16.34
CA LYS A 352 12.78 12.55 17.42
C LYS A 352 11.88 13.77 17.12
N GLY A 353 11.26 14.36 18.15
CA GLY A 353 10.36 15.51 17.99
C GLY A 353 8.87 15.18 17.77
N HIS A 354 8.47 13.90 17.71
CA HIS A 354 7.06 13.50 17.81
C HIS A 354 6.60 13.39 19.27
N SER A 355 5.31 13.62 19.50
CA SER A 355 4.68 13.47 20.82
C SER A 355 4.83 12.03 21.34
N TRP A 356 4.84 11.87 22.67
CA TRP A 356 4.95 10.54 23.29
C TRP A 356 3.84 9.57 22.82
N VAL A 357 2.62 10.08 22.64
CA VAL A 357 1.49 9.32 22.09
C VAL A 357 1.78 8.84 20.69
N LYS A 358 2.30 9.70 19.79
CA LYS A 358 2.62 9.32 18.41
C LYS A 358 3.77 8.32 18.33
N LYS A 359 4.77 8.44 19.20
CA LYS A 359 5.85 7.45 19.31
C LYS A 359 5.34 6.08 19.74
N LYS A 360 4.43 6.04 20.72
CA LYS A 360 3.79 4.80 21.18
C LYS A 360 2.90 4.20 20.09
N GLU A 361 2.12 5.03 19.38
CA GLU A 361 1.29 4.61 18.24
C GLU A 361 2.14 3.94 17.16
N VAL A 362 3.14 4.64 16.63
CA VAL A 362 3.98 4.14 15.53
C VAL A 362 4.70 2.85 15.91
N GLY A 363 5.27 2.78 17.11
CA GLY A 363 6.00 1.60 17.59
C GLY A 363 5.12 0.41 18.00
N THR A 364 3.80 0.59 18.05
CA THR A 364 2.86 -0.50 18.40
C THR A 364 2.00 -0.94 17.21
N ILE A 365 1.76 -0.04 16.26
CA ILE A 365 0.69 -0.20 15.25
C ILE A 365 1.23 -0.37 13.83
N TYR A 366 2.31 0.33 13.47
CA TYR A 366 2.83 0.31 12.10
C TYR A 366 3.96 -0.71 11.94
N SER A 367 4.12 -1.21 10.72
CA SER A 367 5.02 -2.33 10.44
C SER A 367 6.04 -2.01 9.34
N HIS A 368 7.05 -2.87 9.23
CA HIS A 368 7.86 -2.98 8.03
C HIS A 368 7.25 -4.05 7.14
N HIS A 369 6.62 -3.63 6.04
CA HIS A 369 5.74 -4.50 5.25
C HIS A 369 6.31 -4.88 3.87
N GLN A 370 7.54 -4.44 3.57
CA GLN A 370 8.30 -4.82 2.38
C GLN A 370 8.65 -6.32 2.40
N LYS A 371 8.49 -6.98 1.25
CA LYS A 371 8.85 -8.38 1.03
C LYS A 371 9.78 -8.45 -0.17
N THR A 372 11.06 -8.72 0.08
CA THR A 372 12.07 -8.75 -0.97
C THR A 372 13.07 -9.87 -0.77
N VAL A 373 13.52 -10.48 -1.85
CA VAL A 373 14.69 -11.38 -1.88
C VAL A 373 15.65 -10.85 -2.94
N ILE A 374 16.90 -10.59 -2.59
CA ILE A 374 17.93 -10.10 -3.51
C ILE A 374 19.09 -11.09 -3.47
N VAL A 375 19.49 -11.60 -4.62
CA VAL A 375 20.57 -12.58 -4.75
C VAL A 375 21.43 -12.30 -5.96
N ASP A 376 22.68 -12.79 -5.92
CA ASP A 376 23.52 -12.85 -7.10
C ASP A 376 23.24 -14.11 -7.93
N ALA A 377 23.08 -13.96 -9.24
CA ALA A 377 22.81 -15.01 -10.21
C ALA A 377 23.88 -15.06 -11.31
N GLU A 378 23.94 -16.16 -12.06
CA GLU A 378 24.88 -16.30 -13.18
C GLU A 378 24.53 -15.35 -14.33
N ALA A 379 25.56 -14.71 -14.92
CA ALA A 379 25.42 -13.80 -16.06
C ALA A 379 26.18 -14.27 -17.32
N GLY A 380 26.79 -15.45 -17.29
CA GLY A 380 27.75 -15.91 -18.30
C GLY A 380 29.17 -15.38 -18.05
N ASP A 381 30.16 -15.88 -18.79
CA ASP A 381 31.57 -15.42 -18.79
C ASP A 381 32.22 -15.30 -17.39
N TYR A 382 31.90 -16.23 -16.49
CA TYR A 382 32.35 -16.21 -15.08
C TYR A 382 31.92 -14.94 -14.31
N LYS A 383 30.95 -14.20 -14.84
CA LYS A 383 30.33 -13.02 -14.22
C LYS A 383 29.00 -13.39 -13.57
N ARG A 384 28.60 -12.53 -12.64
CA ARG A 384 27.36 -12.63 -11.89
C ARG A 384 26.62 -11.32 -11.96
N LYS A 385 25.30 -11.39 -12.05
CA LYS A 385 24.38 -10.25 -11.99
C LYS A 385 23.55 -10.34 -10.73
N LEU A 386 22.81 -9.30 -10.40
CA LEU A 386 21.82 -9.36 -9.34
C LEU A 386 20.44 -9.63 -9.91
N VAL A 387 19.64 -10.37 -9.15
CA VAL A 387 18.19 -10.51 -9.38
C VAL A 387 17.46 -10.18 -8.07
N ALA A 388 16.27 -9.62 -8.18
CA ALA A 388 15.43 -9.32 -7.03
C ALA A 388 14.01 -9.87 -7.20
N PHE A 389 13.39 -10.22 -6.10
CA PHE A 389 11.99 -10.60 -6.01
C PHE A 389 11.25 -9.57 -5.15
N VAL A 390 10.09 -9.11 -5.61
CA VAL A 390 9.25 -8.10 -4.93
C VAL A 390 7.77 -8.46 -5.10
N GLY A 391 6.96 -8.32 -4.06
CA GLY A 391 5.51 -8.56 -4.15
C GLY A 391 4.81 -8.70 -2.81
N GLY A 392 3.69 -9.44 -2.80
CA GLY A 392 2.85 -9.67 -1.62
C GLY A 392 3.20 -10.91 -0.80
N LEU A 393 3.93 -11.87 -1.37
CA LEU A 393 4.36 -13.10 -0.68
C LEU A 393 5.53 -12.88 0.31
N ASP A 394 5.26 -13.09 1.60
CA ASP A 394 6.30 -13.33 2.61
C ASP A 394 6.80 -14.78 2.55
N LEU A 395 8.06 -15.03 2.95
CA LEU A 395 8.61 -16.39 3.09
C LEU A 395 8.24 -16.97 4.46
N CYS A 396 6.95 -17.25 4.68
CA CYS A 396 6.41 -17.77 5.94
C CYS A 396 5.22 -18.71 5.72
N LEU A 397 4.65 -19.21 6.82
CA LEU A 397 3.53 -20.16 6.80
C LEU A 397 2.27 -19.56 6.16
N GLY A 398 1.49 -20.41 5.52
CA GLY A 398 0.19 -20.13 4.90
C GLY A 398 0.26 -19.56 3.49
N ARG A 399 1.45 -19.15 3.02
CA ARG A 399 1.65 -18.42 1.74
C ARG A 399 1.84 -19.33 0.54
N TYR A 400 2.25 -20.57 0.75
CA TYR A 400 2.32 -21.54 -0.34
C TYR A 400 0.90 -21.90 -0.75
N ASP A 401 0.61 -21.73 -2.03
CA ASP A 401 -0.63 -22.16 -2.66
C ASP A 401 -0.41 -22.24 -4.18
N THR A 402 -1.42 -22.75 -4.88
CA THR A 402 -1.47 -22.84 -6.34
C THR A 402 -2.80 -22.31 -6.86
N PRO A 403 -2.94 -22.03 -8.17
CA PRO A 403 -4.19 -21.53 -8.76
C PRO A 403 -5.42 -22.43 -8.51
N SER A 404 -5.22 -23.69 -8.11
CA SER A 404 -6.32 -24.60 -7.73
C SER A 404 -6.95 -24.30 -6.36
N HIS A 405 -6.23 -23.60 -5.50
CA HIS A 405 -6.66 -23.12 -4.18
C HIS A 405 -7.48 -24.11 -3.35
N PRO A 406 -6.93 -25.31 -3.06
CA PRO A 406 -7.66 -26.35 -2.38
C PRO A 406 -7.96 -25.96 -0.92
N THR A 407 -9.20 -26.17 -0.50
CA THR A 407 -9.67 -25.87 0.86
C THR A 407 -9.49 -27.05 1.81
N MET A 408 -9.66 -28.29 1.32
CA MET A 408 -9.61 -29.51 2.14
C MET A 408 -8.66 -30.58 1.59
N ARG A 409 -8.60 -30.76 0.26
CA ARG A 409 -7.86 -31.90 -0.36
C ARG A 409 -6.37 -31.99 -0.01
N THR A 410 -5.75 -30.86 0.31
CA THR A 410 -4.29 -30.78 0.56
C THR A 410 -3.90 -30.76 2.03
N LEU A 411 -4.89 -30.87 2.94
CA LEU A 411 -4.67 -30.80 4.39
C LEU A 411 -3.77 -31.91 4.93
N GLN A 412 -3.65 -33.04 4.23
CA GLN A 412 -2.79 -34.16 4.60
C GLN A 412 -1.53 -34.28 3.72
N THR A 413 -1.34 -33.37 2.77
CA THR A 413 -0.19 -33.36 1.84
C THR A 413 0.65 -32.10 2.05
N VAL A 414 0.68 -31.18 1.08
CA VAL A 414 1.54 -29.98 1.05
C VAL A 414 1.20 -28.94 2.12
N HIS A 415 0.01 -29.02 2.72
CA HIS A 415 -0.45 -28.13 3.80
C HIS A 415 -0.52 -28.79 5.18
N LYS A 416 -0.07 -30.05 5.33
CA LYS A 416 -0.13 -30.76 6.63
C LYS A 416 0.60 -30.02 7.75
N ASP A 417 1.80 -29.53 7.46
CA ASP A 417 2.64 -28.77 8.39
C ASP A 417 2.57 -27.25 8.14
N ASP A 418 1.62 -26.82 7.31
CA ASP A 418 1.41 -25.43 6.90
C ASP A 418 -0.08 -25.06 6.81
N TYR A 419 -0.87 -25.60 7.75
CA TYR A 419 -2.27 -25.24 7.87
C TYR A 419 -2.37 -23.78 8.32
N HIS A 420 -3.09 -22.96 7.54
CA HIS A 420 -3.35 -21.57 7.88
C HIS A 420 -4.84 -21.26 7.71
N ASN A 421 -5.45 -20.74 8.77
CA ASN A 421 -6.77 -20.12 8.74
C ASN A 421 -6.97 -19.28 10.01
N SER A 422 -6.89 -17.96 9.87
CA SER A 422 -7.00 -17.01 10.99
C SER A 422 -8.43 -16.55 11.28
N THR A 423 -9.42 -17.05 10.53
CA THR A 423 -10.85 -16.81 10.81
C THR A 423 -11.33 -17.58 12.04
N PHE A 424 -10.65 -18.68 12.38
CA PHE A 424 -10.98 -19.55 13.51
C PHE A 424 -9.88 -19.49 14.58
N SER A 425 -10.24 -19.15 15.83
CA SER A 425 -9.26 -19.00 16.91
C SER A 425 -8.60 -20.31 17.36
N ASP A 426 -9.29 -21.44 17.18
CA ASP A 426 -8.79 -22.80 17.45
C ASP A 426 -9.41 -23.74 16.38
N PRO A 427 -8.76 -23.95 15.23
CA PRO A 427 -9.32 -24.75 14.14
C PRO A 427 -9.36 -26.24 14.51
N SER A 428 -10.52 -26.89 14.35
CA SER A 428 -10.66 -28.34 14.50
C SER A 428 -10.12 -29.09 13.28
N ALA A 429 -9.73 -30.36 13.47
CA ALA A 429 -9.29 -31.22 12.37
C ALA A 429 -10.37 -31.32 11.27
N GLY A 430 -9.95 -31.17 10.01
CA GLY A 430 -10.85 -31.18 8.85
C GLY A 430 -11.62 -29.87 8.61
N CYS A 431 -11.28 -28.77 9.30
CA CYS A 431 -11.72 -27.44 8.88
C CYS A 431 -11.00 -27.01 7.60
N PRO A 432 -11.64 -26.18 6.74
CA PRO A 432 -10.98 -25.70 5.54
C PRO A 432 -9.77 -24.84 5.92
N ARG A 433 -8.63 -25.06 5.25
CA ARG A 433 -7.60 -24.02 5.22
C ARG A 433 -8.17 -22.77 4.55
N GLN A 434 -7.52 -21.64 4.78
CA GLN A 434 -7.74 -20.42 4.02
C GLN A 434 -6.74 -20.43 2.85
N PRO A 435 -7.18 -20.70 1.61
CA PRO A 435 -6.29 -20.59 0.46
C PRO A 435 -5.74 -19.18 0.31
N TRP A 436 -4.58 -19.05 -0.31
CA TRP A 436 -3.81 -17.81 -0.38
C TRP A 436 -3.53 -17.44 -1.84
N HIS A 437 -4.27 -16.47 -2.35
CA HIS A 437 -4.05 -15.89 -3.66
C HIS A 437 -3.19 -14.62 -3.55
N ASP A 438 -2.10 -14.54 -4.31
CA ASP A 438 -1.16 -13.42 -4.20
C ASP A 438 -0.36 -13.17 -5.49
N LEU A 439 0.27 -12.00 -5.57
CA LEU A 439 1.08 -11.58 -6.71
C LEU A 439 2.52 -11.31 -6.29
N HIS A 440 3.47 -11.72 -7.12
CA HIS A 440 4.89 -11.46 -6.93
C HIS A 440 5.58 -11.24 -8.27
N CYS A 441 6.80 -10.70 -8.26
CA CYS A 441 7.59 -10.57 -9.48
C CYS A 441 9.07 -10.87 -9.25
N ARG A 442 9.76 -11.31 -10.30
CA ARG A 442 11.22 -11.33 -10.40
C ARG A 442 11.66 -10.19 -11.31
N ILE A 443 12.70 -9.47 -10.90
CA ILE A 443 13.32 -8.36 -11.60
C ILE A 443 14.75 -8.76 -11.95
N ASP A 444 15.08 -8.61 -13.22
CA ASP A 444 16.43 -8.77 -13.78
C ASP A 444 16.78 -7.51 -14.58
N GLY A 445 17.98 -6.97 -14.40
CA GLY A 445 18.41 -5.71 -15.01
C GLY A 445 18.76 -4.61 -13.99
N PRO A 446 18.98 -3.36 -14.46
CA PRO A 446 19.46 -2.25 -13.62
C PRO A 446 18.53 -1.85 -12.48
N ALA A 447 17.22 -2.11 -12.58
CA ALA A 447 16.25 -1.84 -11.50
C ALA A 447 16.52 -2.64 -10.21
N VAL A 448 17.25 -3.75 -10.30
CA VAL A 448 17.63 -4.55 -9.11
C VAL A 448 18.49 -3.74 -8.15
N TYR A 449 19.33 -2.82 -8.63
CA TYR A 449 20.18 -1.98 -7.78
C TYR A 449 19.36 -0.95 -6.99
N ASP A 450 18.18 -0.56 -7.46
CA ASP A 450 17.28 0.32 -6.70
C ASP A 450 16.63 -0.46 -5.54
N VAL A 451 16.25 -1.73 -5.77
CA VAL A 451 15.77 -2.64 -4.71
C VAL A 451 16.88 -2.91 -3.68
N LEU A 452 18.11 -3.12 -4.14
CA LEU A 452 19.29 -3.25 -3.28
C LEU A 452 19.55 -1.99 -2.45
N THR A 453 19.57 -0.82 -3.10
CA THR A 453 19.76 0.47 -2.43
C THR A 453 18.73 0.62 -1.30
N ASN A 454 17.46 0.30 -1.56
CA ASN A 454 16.44 0.32 -0.52
C ASN A 454 16.76 -0.61 0.66
N PHE A 455 17.23 -1.84 0.41
CA PHE A 455 17.64 -2.76 1.47
C PHE A 455 18.81 -2.22 2.28
N GLU A 456 19.85 -1.71 1.60
CA GLU A 456 21.06 -1.17 2.23
C GLU A 456 20.78 0.06 3.08
N GLU A 457 20.00 1.02 2.56
CA GLU A 457 19.55 2.22 3.28
C GLU A 457 18.83 1.84 4.59
N ARG A 458 17.98 0.81 4.56
CA ARG A 458 17.27 0.31 5.74
C ARG A 458 18.19 -0.46 6.69
N TRP A 459 19.05 -1.32 6.16
CA TRP A 459 20.02 -2.09 6.95
C TRP A 459 20.90 -1.15 7.78
N LEU A 460 21.48 -0.15 7.11
CA LEU A 460 22.35 0.85 7.71
C LEU A 460 21.63 1.65 8.79
N LYS A 461 20.33 1.91 8.64
CA LYS A 461 19.53 2.62 9.64
C LYS A 461 19.33 1.82 10.91
N VAL A 462 19.09 0.52 10.78
CA VAL A 462 18.84 -0.37 11.92
C VAL A 462 20.14 -0.74 12.63
N SER A 463 21.23 -0.87 11.88
CA SER A 463 22.55 -1.19 12.43
C SER A 463 23.25 -0.02 13.12
N GLU A 464 22.66 1.19 13.19
CA GLU A 464 23.32 2.35 13.82
C GLU A 464 23.57 2.11 15.33
N PRO A 465 24.82 2.28 15.83
CA PRO A 465 25.12 2.03 17.23
C PRO A 465 24.47 3.03 18.18
N HIS A 466 23.86 2.53 19.25
CA HIS A 466 23.23 3.31 20.30
C HIS A 466 24.09 3.33 21.58
N GLY A 467 24.14 4.48 22.27
CA GLY A 467 24.82 4.62 23.56
C GLY A 467 26.34 4.39 23.53
N LEU A 468 26.87 3.66 24.52
CA LEU A 468 28.32 3.39 24.71
C LEU A 468 28.94 2.54 23.59
N GLN A 469 28.13 1.95 22.70
CA GLN A 469 28.58 1.15 21.55
C GLN A 469 29.11 2.00 20.38
N LYS A 470 28.95 3.34 20.41
CA LYS A 470 29.58 4.25 19.44
C LYS A 470 31.11 4.15 19.38
N LEU A 471 31.74 3.59 20.42
CA LEU A 471 33.19 3.45 20.55
C LEU A 471 33.75 2.12 20.01
N LYS A 472 32.91 1.19 19.51
CA LYS A 472 33.36 -0.10 18.96
C LYS A 472 32.93 -0.29 17.50
N THR A 473 33.94 -0.36 16.63
CA THR A 473 34.03 -0.92 15.26
C THR A 473 33.10 -0.35 14.17
N SER A 474 33.66 -0.27 12.96
CA SER A 474 32.96 0.10 11.72
C SER A 474 31.92 -0.95 11.34
N TYR A 475 30.62 -0.59 11.40
CA TYR A 475 29.50 -1.45 10.96
C TYR A 475 29.42 -1.56 9.43
N ASP A 476 30.24 -0.80 8.72
CA ASP A 476 30.29 -0.67 7.26
C ASP A 476 30.82 -1.95 6.56
N ASP A 477 31.34 -2.93 7.31
CA ASP A 477 31.89 -4.19 6.79
C ASP A 477 30.85 -5.33 6.63
N GLN A 478 29.58 -5.10 7.00
CA GLN A 478 28.53 -6.13 6.91
C GLN A 478 27.91 -6.24 5.51
N LEU A 479 27.69 -5.09 4.86
CA LEU A 479 27.20 -5.01 3.48
C LEU A 479 28.36 -5.25 2.51
N LEU A 480 28.09 -5.95 1.41
CA LEU A 480 29.10 -6.14 0.38
C LEU A 480 29.24 -4.87 -0.46
N ARG A 481 30.47 -4.36 -0.58
CA ARG A 481 30.79 -3.28 -1.52
C ARG A 481 30.93 -3.85 -2.92
N LEU A 482 29.82 -3.93 -3.65
CA LEU A 482 29.73 -4.63 -4.94
C LEU A 482 30.72 -4.10 -5.97
N GLU A 483 31.08 -2.81 -5.93
CA GLU A 483 32.04 -2.20 -6.84
C GLU A 483 33.46 -2.78 -6.69
N ARG A 484 33.73 -3.44 -5.56
CA ARG A 484 35.01 -4.08 -5.25
C ARG A 484 35.02 -5.57 -5.55
N ILE A 485 33.89 -6.15 -5.95
CA ILE A 485 33.76 -7.59 -6.26
C ILE A 485 33.91 -7.75 -7.78
N PRO A 486 35.04 -8.28 -8.28
CA PRO A 486 35.37 -8.23 -9.71
C PRO A 486 34.48 -9.11 -10.59
N ASP A 487 33.84 -10.14 -10.05
CA ASP A 487 32.95 -11.05 -10.76
C ASP A 487 31.48 -10.62 -10.73
N ILE A 488 31.10 -9.61 -9.95
CA ILE A 488 29.75 -9.02 -10.00
C ILE A 488 29.72 -7.89 -11.03
N LEU A 489 28.72 -7.91 -11.91
CA LEU A 489 28.45 -6.82 -12.85
C LEU A 489 28.05 -5.56 -12.08
N LYS A 490 28.57 -4.41 -12.50
CA LYS A 490 28.11 -3.11 -12.00
C LYS A 490 26.85 -2.71 -12.76
N ILE A 491 26.09 -1.76 -12.22
CA ILE A 491 24.90 -1.23 -12.91
C ILE A 491 25.21 -0.74 -14.35
N SER A 492 26.39 -0.16 -14.59
CA SER A 492 26.86 0.27 -15.91
C SER A 492 27.18 -0.88 -16.87
N ASP A 493 27.44 -2.05 -16.33
CA ASP A 493 27.96 -3.22 -17.04
C ASP A 493 26.90 -4.33 -17.14
N VAL A 494 25.71 -4.12 -16.58
CA VAL A 494 24.59 -5.06 -16.73
C VAL A 494 24.15 -5.04 -18.18
N THR A 495 24.31 -6.19 -18.84
CA THR A 495 23.81 -6.42 -20.20
C THR A 495 22.30 -6.20 -20.21
N CYS A 496 21.89 -5.07 -20.75
CA CYS A 496 20.49 -4.81 -21.05
C CYS A 496 20.14 -5.59 -22.32
N PRO A 497 18.93 -6.16 -22.43
CA PRO A 497 18.38 -6.53 -23.72
C PRO A 497 18.58 -5.40 -24.73
N SER A 498 18.76 -5.75 -26.01
CA SER A 498 18.73 -4.74 -27.07
C SER A 498 17.45 -3.93 -26.95
N GLU A 499 17.48 -2.64 -27.28
CA GLU A 499 16.23 -1.86 -27.42
C GLU A 499 15.32 -2.49 -28.48
N ASP A 500 15.84 -3.34 -29.38
CA ASP A 500 15.07 -4.13 -30.36
C ASP A 500 14.58 -5.49 -29.82
N ASP A 501 14.93 -5.89 -28.59
CA ASP A 501 14.42 -7.14 -27.99
C ASP A 501 12.94 -6.95 -27.61
N LEU A 502 12.06 -7.75 -28.21
CA LEU A 502 10.60 -7.71 -27.97
C LEU A 502 10.26 -8.05 -26.51
N GLU A 503 11.11 -8.84 -25.84
CA GLU A 503 10.93 -9.19 -24.42
C GLU A 503 11.57 -8.17 -23.46
N ASN A 504 12.03 -7.00 -23.94
CA ASN A 504 12.59 -5.95 -23.11
C ASN A 504 11.53 -5.33 -22.17
N TRP A 505 11.97 -4.87 -21.00
CA TRP A 505 11.15 -4.18 -20.01
C TRP A 505 11.80 -2.89 -19.52
N HIS A 506 10.97 -1.87 -19.31
CA HIS A 506 11.34 -0.67 -18.56
C HIS A 506 10.70 -0.74 -17.17
N ILE A 507 11.50 -0.53 -16.14
CA ILE A 507 11.16 -0.87 -14.75
C ILE A 507 11.48 0.30 -13.84
N GLN A 508 10.55 0.69 -12.98
CA GLN A 508 10.74 1.73 -11.98
C GLN A 508 10.35 1.20 -10.59
N ILE A 509 11.19 1.49 -9.60
CA ILE A 509 10.95 1.10 -8.21
C ILE A 509 10.31 2.25 -7.44
N PHE A 510 9.28 1.93 -6.66
CA PHE A 510 8.52 2.87 -5.85
C PHE A 510 8.50 2.43 -4.39
N ARG A 511 8.38 3.40 -3.47
CA ARG A 511 8.32 3.13 -2.03
C ARG A 511 7.29 3.99 -1.31
N SER A 512 6.87 3.47 -0.16
CA SER A 512 6.30 4.25 0.93
C SER A 512 7.27 4.10 2.10
N ILE A 513 8.07 5.12 2.39
CA ILE A 513 9.07 5.05 3.46
C ILE A 513 9.43 6.46 3.95
N ASP A 514 9.98 6.55 5.16
CA ASP A 514 10.39 7.83 5.74
C ASP A 514 11.82 7.82 6.29
N SER A 515 12.36 9.01 6.57
CA SER A 515 13.72 9.22 7.09
C SER A 515 14.00 8.54 8.44
N ASN A 516 13.00 8.01 9.12
CA ASN A 516 13.21 7.24 10.36
C ASN A 516 13.54 5.77 10.07
N SER A 517 13.24 5.28 8.87
CA SER A 517 13.47 3.90 8.45
C SER A 517 14.60 3.71 7.46
N VAL A 518 15.21 4.79 6.97
CA VAL A 518 16.38 4.73 6.07
C VAL A 518 17.51 5.63 6.54
N LYS A 519 18.72 5.26 6.15
CA LYS A 519 19.90 6.11 6.13
C LYS A 519 20.18 6.51 4.69
N GLY A 520 20.53 7.77 4.43
CA GLY A 520 20.81 8.28 3.08
C GLY A 520 19.88 9.41 2.63
N PHE A 521 18.73 9.57 3.28
CA PHE A 521 17.93 10.78 3.12
C PHE A 521 18.69 12.01 3.63
N PRO A 522 18.53 13.20 3.02
CA PRO A 522 19.24 14.39 3.45
C PRO A 522 18.92 14.78 4.90
N ASP A 523 19.95 15.16 5.66
CA ASP A 523 19.76 15.67 7.03
C ASP A 523 19.09 17.05 7.04
N ASN A 524 19.37 17.87 6.02
CA ASN A 524 18.77 19.18 5.86
C ASN A 524 17.48 19.06 5.02
N PRO A 525 16.30 19.39 5.58
CA PRO A 525 15.03 19.29 4.84
C PRO A 525 14.95 20.14 3.57
N LYS A 526 15.81 21.17 3.43
CA LYS A 526 15.90 21.99 2.22
C LYS A 526 16.40 21.22 1.00
N ASP A 527 17.11 20.12 1.23
CA ASP A 527 17.65 19.29 0.16
C ASP A 527 16.66 18.18 -0.26
N ALA A 528 15.54 18.02 0.46
CA ALA A 528 14.52 17.00 0.17
C ALA A 528 13.94 17.08 -1.25
N PRO A 529 13.61 18.28 -1.81
CA PRO A 529 13.11 18.38 -3.18
C PRO A 529 14.10 17.89 -4.25
N SER A 530 15.41 18.00 -3.99
CA SER A 530 16.45 17.51 -4.92
C SER A 530 16.48 15.97 -5.05
N ARG A 531 15.82 15.29 -4.11
CA ARG A 531 15.66 13.83 -4.06
C ARG A 531 14.20 13.42 -4.29
N ASN A 532 13.34 14.35 -4.71
CA ASN A 532 11.89 14.14 -4.89
C ASN A 532 11.18 13.63 -3.61
N LEU A 533 11.64 14.07 -2.43
CA LEU A 533 11.05 13.71 -1.15
C LEU A 533 10.09 14.80 -0.67
N VAL A 534 9.00 14.37 -0.05
CA VAL A 534 7.99 15.25 0.57
C VAL A 534 8.33 15.51 2.03
N CYS A 535 8.06 16.74 2.50
CA CYS A 535 8.28 17.10 3.89
C CYS A 535 7.08 16.74 4.78
N GLY A 536 7.29 15.84 5.73
CA GLY A 536 6.40 15.60 6.86
C GLY A 536 6.68 16.52 8.05
N LYS A 537 6.04 16.26 9.19
CA LYS A 537 6.33 17.00 10.43
C LYS A 537 7.60 16.39 11.03
N ASN A 538 8.74 17.08 10.90
CA ASN A 538 10.06 16.63 11.37
C ASN A 538 10.55 15.32 10.70
N VAL A 539 10.10 15.00 9.49
CA VAL A 539 10.43 13.76 8.79
C VAL A 539 10.41 13.99 7.27
N LEU A 540 11.28 13.33 6.52
CA LEU A 540 11.22 13.29 5.05
C LEU A 540 10.55 12.00 4.59
N ILE A 541 9.74 12.08 3.54
CA ILE A 541 8.82 11.02 3.13
C ILE A 541 9.00 10.75 1.65
N ASP A 542 9.19 9.48 1.30
CA ASP A 542 8.97 8.96 -0.04
C ASP A 542 7.57 8.32 -0.07
N MET A 543 6.71 8.82 -0.94
CA MET A 543 5.34 8.35 -1.17
C MET A 543 5.12 8.00 -2.65
N SER A 544 6.20 7.61 -3.34
CA SER A 544 6.19 7.35 -4.79
C SER A 544 5.26 6.21 -5.21
N ILE A 545 4.88 5.29 -4.31
CA ILE A 545 3.85 4.28 -4.63
C ILE A 545 2.49 4.95 -4.88
N HIS A 546 2.08 5.88 -4.01
CA HIS A 546 0.82 6.62 -4.20
C HIS A 546 0.85 7.41 -5.51
N THR A 547 1.97 8.10 -5.78
CA THR A 547 2.17 8.82 -7.06
C THR A 547 2.05 7.88 -8.25
N ALA A 548 2.71 6.72 -8.24
CA ALA A 548 2.69 5.76 -9.34
C ALA A 548 1.27 5.23 -9.61
N TYR A 549 0.49 4.91 -8.58
CA TYR A 549 -0.90 4.51 -8.75
C TYR A 549 -1.74 5.65 -9.35
N VAL A 550 -1.62 6.88 -8.83
CA VAL A 550 -2.39 8.04 -9.34
C VAL A 550 -2.08 8.30 -10.82
N GLU A 551 -0.80 8.33 -11.17
CA GLU A 551 -0.35 8.57 -12.55
C GLU A 551 -0.83 7.46 -13.48
N ALA A 552 -0.69 6.19 -13.10
CA ALA A 552 -1.18 5.07 -13.90
C ALA A 552 -2.72 5.10 -14.11
N ILE A 553 -3.50 5.43 -13.08
CA ILE A 553 -4.96 5.56 -13.19
C ILE A 553 -5.34 6.74 -14.09
N ARG A 554 -4.62 7.87 -14.00
CA ARG A 554 -4.85 9.03 -14.85
C ARG A 554 -4.48 8.76 -16.30
N ALA A 555 -3.47 7.94 -16.55
CA ALA A 555 -3.04 7.54 -17.88
C ALA A 555 -3.99 6.55 -18.56
N ALA A 556 -4.74 5.76 -17.76
CA ALA A 556 -5.62 4.69 -18.26
C ALA A 556 -6.66 5.19 -19.29
N GLN A 557 -6.79 4.45 -20.39
CA GLN A 557 -7.68 4.76 -21.52
C GLN A 557 -8.76 3.72 -21.75
N HIS A 558 -8.53 2.44 -21.42
CA HIS A 558 -9.42 1.33 -21.75
C HIS A 558 -9.96 0.66 -20.48
N PHE A 559 -9.08 0.16 -19.62
CA PHE A 559 -9.51 -0.50 -18.38
C PHE A 559 -8.45 -0.53 -17.30
N ILE A 560 -8.91 -0.76 -16.07
CA ILE A 560 -8.07 -1.02 -14.90
C ILE A 560 -8.49 -2.36 -14.28
N TYR A 561 -7.52 -3.23 -14.01
CA TYR A 561 -7.71 -4.45 -13.23
C TYR A 561 -6.86 -4.38 -11.96
N ILE A 562 -7.49 -4.46 -10.79
CA ILE A 562 -6.82 -4.36 -9.48
C ILE A 562 -7.13 -5.61 -8.69
N GLU A 563 -6.08 -6.17 -8.08
CA GLU A 563 -6.22 -7.13 -6.99
C GLU A 563 -5.54 -6.57 -5.76
N ASN A 564 -6.30 -6.43 -4.67
CA ASN A 564 -5.77 -5.84 -3.45
C ASN A 564 -6.39 -6.42 -2.18
N GLN A 565 -5.57 -6.63 -1.14
CA GLN A 565 -6.06 -7.06 0.18
C GLN A 565 -7.02 -6.05 0.82
N TYR A 566 -6.82 -4.75 0.57
CA TYR A 566 -7.69 -3.69 1.09
C TYR A 566 -8.08 -2.74 -0.03
N PHE A 567 -9.29 -2.20 0.06
CA PHE A 567 -9.74 -1.15 -0.83
C PHE A 567 -10.53 -0.10 -0.07
N LEU A 568 -9.83 0.89 0.48
CA LEU A 568 -10.45 2.01 1.20
C LEU A 568 -9.60 3.29 1.10
N GLY A 569 -10.26 4.44 1.00
CA GLY A 569 -9.56 5.71 0.83
C GLY A 569 -10.46 6.84 0.36
N SER A 570 -9.82 7.98 0.11
CA SER A 570 -10.46 9.23 -0.30
C SER A 570 -11.56 9.69 0.66
N SER A 571 -11.33 9.51 1.97
CA SER A 571 -12.37 9.76 2.99
C SER A 571 -12.88 11.19 3.02
N TYR A 572 -12.07 12.16 2.57
CA TYR A 572 -12.48 13.56 2.43
C TYR A 572 -13.73 13.75 1.54
N ASN A 573 -14.06 12.76 0.69
CA ASN A 573 -15.22 12.79 -0.19
C ASN A 573 -16.33 11.78 0.19
N TRP A 574 -16.20 11.05 1.31
CA TRP A 574 -17.29 10.22 1.84
C TRP A 574 -18.47 11.09 2.30
N ASP A 575 -19.68 10.52 2.39
CA ASP A 575 -20.88 11.24 2.86
C ASP A 575 -20.79 11.69 4.33
N SER A 576 -19.93 11.03 5.11
CA SER A 576 -19.74 11.15 6.55
C SER A 576 -18.33 10.68 6.92
N HIS A 577 -17.86 10.98 8.14
CA HIS A 577 -16.52 10.57 8.62
C HIS A 577 -15.37 11.09 7.76
N LYS A 578 -15.52 12.29 7.18
CA LYS A 578 -14.50 12.92 6.32
C LYS A 578 -13.21 13.26 7.08
N GLU A 579 -13.34 13.45 8.39
CA GLU A 579 -12.31 13.83 9.33
C GLU A 579 -11.32 12.70 9.68
N ILE A 580 -11.56 11.47 9.22
CA ILE A 580 -10.76 10.31 9.58
C ILE A 580 -9.35 10.30 8.96
N GLY A 581 -9.15 11.04 7.86
CA GLY A 581 -7.84 11.24 7.25
C GLY A 581 -7.30 10.06 6.43
N ALA A 582 -8.17 9.22 5.85
CA ALA A 582 -7.78 8.25 4.82
C ALA A 582 -7.70 8.95 3.45
N ASN A 583 -6.71 9.82 3.30
CA ASN A 583 -6.62 10.82 2.22
C ASN A 583 -5.93 10.35 0.94
N ASN A 584 -5.58 9.06 0.82
CA ASN A 584 -5.11 8.51 -0.44
C ASN A 584 -6.15 8.75 -1.56
N LEU A 585 -5.67 8.95 -2.79
CA LEU A 585 -6.49 9.44 -3.91
C LEU A 585 -7.06 8.29 -4.76
N ILE A 586 -6.62 7.05 -4.52
CA ILE A 586 -6.78 5.93 -5.45
C ILE A 586 -8.26 5.66 -5.77
N PRO A 587 -9.18 5.51 -4.77
CA PRO A 587 -10.59 5.30 -5.09
C PRO A 587 -11.24 6.47 -5.85
N MET A 588 -10.91 7.71 -5.49
CA MET A 588 -11.49 8.87 -6.15
C MET A 588 -10.96 9.07 -7.57
N GLU A 589 -9.66 8.83 -7.82
CA GLU A 589 -9.07 8.91 -9.17
C GLU A 589 -9.71 7.87 -10.11
N ILE A 590 -9.98 6.64 -9.65
CA ILE A 590 -10.69 5.63 -10.44
C ILE A 590 -12.11 6.10 -10.78
N ALA A 591 -12.85 6.59 -9.77
CA ALA A 591 -14.22 7.05 -9.97
C ALA A 591 -14.29 8.27 -10.92
N LEU A 592 -13.34 9.20 -10.81
CA LEU A 592 -13.24 10.37 -11.69
C LEU A 592 -12.77 9.99 -13.09
N LYS A 593 -11.87 9.01 -13.24
CA LYS A 593 -11.49 8.47 -14.55
C LYS A 593 -12.70 7.88 -15.26
N ILE A 594 -13.46 7.01 -14.59
CA ILE A 594 -14.72 6.47 -15.15
C ILE A 594 -15.70 7.60 -15.49
N ALA A 595 -15.92 8.55 -14.57
CA ALA A 595 -16.81 9.68 -14.80
C ALA A 595 -16.38 10.53 -16.00
N SER A 596 -15.08 10.73 -16.21
CA SER A 596 -14.56 11.46 -17.36
C SER A 596 -14.83 10.73 -18.68
N LYS A 597 -14.63 9.41 -18.72
CA LYS A 597 -14.91 8.57 -19.90
C LYS A 597 -16.40 8.52 -20.22
N ILE A 598 -17.27 8.45 -19.20
CA ILE A 598 -18.72 8.57 -19.36
C ILE A 598 -19.11 9.91 -20.00
N ARG A 599 -18.58 11.03 -19.50
CA ARG A 599 -18.87 12.36 -20.06
C ARG A 599 -18.34 12.52 -21.48
N ALA A 600 -17.25 11.85 -21.83
CA ALA A 600 -16.71 11.79 -23.18
C ALA A 600 -17.44 10.79 -24.09
N ASN A 601 -18.41 10.03 -23.57
CA ASN A 601 -19.08 8.92 -24.27
C ASN A 601 -18.08 7.85 -24.79
N GLU A 602 -17.01 7.61 -24.03
CA GLU A 602 -16.00 6.60 -24.29
C GLU A 602 -16.21 5.39 -23.38
N ARG A 603 -15.89 4.19 -23.88
CA ARG A 603 -15.94 2.97 -23.06
C ARG A 603 -14.72 2.91 -22.15
N PHE A 604 -14.99 2.52 -20.91
CA PHE A 604 -13.96 2.28 -19.90
C PHE A 604 -14.51 1.33 -18.84
N SER A 605 -13.64 0.55 -18.21
CA SER A 605 -14.06 -0.33 -17.11
C SER A 605 -13.00 -0.47 -16.02
N ALA A 606 -13.44 -0.76 -14.81
CA ALA A 606 -12.59 -1.07 -13.68
C ALA A 606 -13.10 -2.34 -12.98
N TYR A 607 -12.18 -3.28 -12.78
CA TYR A 607 -12.38 -4.57 -12.13
C TYR A 607 -11.54 -4.60 -10.86
N ILE A 608 -12.17 -4.80 -9.71
CA ILE A 608 -11.49 -4.77 -8.41
C ILE A 608 -11.76 -6.08 -7.68
N VAL A 609 -10.72 -6.89 -7.47
CA VAL A 609 -10.76 -8.14 -6.71
C VAL A 609 -10.16 -7.91 -5.33
N ILE A 610 -10.96 -8.17 -4.29
CA ILE A 610 -10.61 -7.96 -2.88
C ILE A 610 -10.99 -9.21 -2.09
N PRO A 611 -10.42 -9.45 -0.89
CA PRO A 611 -10.83 -10.60 -0.10
C PRO A 611 -12.29 -10.45 0.34
N MET A 612 -12.99 -11.56 0.54
CA MET A 612 -14.40 -11.53 0.97
C MET A 612 -14.55 -10.74 2.28
N TRP A 613 -13.62 -10.96 3.21
CA TRP A 613 -13.34 -10.10 4.36
C TRP A 613 -11.82 -10.01 4.60
N PRO A 614 -11.31 -8.92 5.21
CA PRO A 614 -9.91 -8.86 5.63
C PRO A 614 -9.55 -9.98 6.62
N GLU A 615 -8.31 -10.45 6.58
CA GLU A 615 -7.85 -11.57 7.42
C GLU A 615 -8.13 -11.37 8.91
N GLY A 616 -8.67 -12.42 9.55
CA GLY A 616 -9.08 -12.45 10.94
C GLY A 616 -10.54 -12.85 11.11
N VAL A 617 -11.04 -12.80 12.35
CA VAL A 617 -12.43 -13.19 12.66
C VAL A 617 -13.42 -12.15 12.10
N PRO A 618 -14.33 -12.50 11.17
CA PRO A 618 -15.23 -11.55 10.51
C PRO A 618 -16.15 -10.78 11.44
N THR A 619 -16.56 -11.41 12.54
CA THR A 619 -17.42 -10.78 13.56
C THR A 619 -16.64 -9.88 14.50
N SER A 620 -15.31 -9.90 14.45
CA SER A 620 -14.51 -9.06 15.32
C SER A 620 -14.67 -7.60 14.94
N PHE A 621 -14.53 -6.77 15.96
CA PHE A 621 -14.68 -5.35 15.80
C PHE A 621 -13.77 -4.78 14.68
N PRO A 622 -12.44 -5.07 14.62
CA PRO A 622 -11.56 -4.40 13.66
C PRO A 622 -11.93 -4.73 12.20
N ILE A 623 -12.28 -5.99 11.93
CA ILE A 623 -12.71 -6.44 10.61
C ILE A 623 -14.03 -5.76 10.22
N GLN A 624 -15.01 -5.74 11.13
CA GLN A 624 -16.27 -5.04 10.90
C GLN A 624 -16.07 -3.54 10.63
N ARG A 625 -15.09 -2.92 11.26
CA ARG A 625 -14.77 -1.51 11.04
C ARG A 625 -14.10 -1.27 9.68
N MET A 626 -13.19 -2.14 9.25
CA MET A 626 -12.57 -2.05 7.93
C MET A 626 -13.60 -2.26 6.80
N LEU A 627 -14.50 -3.22 6.95
CA LEU A 627 -15.62 -3.43 6.01
C LEU A 627 -16.53 -2.20 5.92
N PHE A 628 -16.74 -1.50 7.03
CA PHE A 628 -17.51 -0.25 7.04
C PHE A 628 -16.83 0.85 6.22
N TRP A 629 -15.51 1.00 6.31
CA TRP A 629 -14.73 1.96 5.50
C TRP A 629 -14.67 1.59 4.03
N GLN A 630 -14.52 0.30 3.73
CA GLN A 630 -14.59 -0.23 2.37
C GLN A 630 -15.95 0.10 1.75
N ARG A 631 -17.06 -0.16 2.45
CA ARG A 631 -18.40 0.21 2.00
C ARG A 631 -18.53 1.71 1.74
N LYS A 632 -18.04 2.57 2.64
CA LYS A 632 -18.08 4.02 2.46
C LYS A 632 -17.33 4.49 1.22
N THR A 633 -16.21 3.83 0.93
CA THR A 633 -15.41 4.04 -0.29
C THR A 633 -16.21 3.63 -1.53
N MET A 634 -16.81 2.44 -1.54
CA MET A 634 -17.65 1.96 -2.65
C MET A 634 -18.85 2.87 -2.90
N GLU A 635 -19.55 3.32 -1.84
CA GLU A 635 -20.69 4.25 -1.92
C GLU A 635 -20.28 5.56 -2.62
N MET A 636 -19.15 6.14 -2.22
CA MET A 636 -18.60 7.35 -2.84
C MET A 636 -18.30 7.16 -4.34
N MET A 637 -17.69 6.04 -4.71
CA MET A 637 -17.33 5.78 -6.10
C MET A 637 -18.57 5.59 -6.97
N TYR A 638 -19.53 4.76 -6.54
CA TYR A 638 -20.75 4.51 -7.30
C TYR A 638 -21.63 5.76 -7.41
N ASP A 639 -21.72 6.59 -6.37
CA ASP A 639 -22.42 7.88 -6.43
C ASP A 639 -21.77 8.84 -7.44
N THR A 640 -20.44 8.88 -7.49
CA THR A 640 -19.68 9.69 -8.47
C THR A 640 -19.97 9.24 -9.90
N ILE A 641 -19.95 7.93 -10.16
CA ILE A 641 -20.23 7.34 -11.48
C ILE A 641 -21.67 7.59 -11.90
N TYR A 642 -22.64 7.38 -11.00
CA TYR A 642 -24.05 7.60 -11.28
C TYR A 642 -24.36 9.08 -11.59
N LYS A 643 -23.74 10.02 -10.88
CA LYS A 643 -23.84 11.45 -11.20
C LYS A 643 -23.34 11.74 -12.62
N ALA A 644 -22.22 11.16 -13.03
CA ALA A 644 -21.72 11.31 -14.39
C ALA A 644 -22.67 10.72 -15.44
N LEU A 645 -23.27 9.55 -15.19
CA LEU A 645 -24.29 8.97 -16.07
C LEU A 645 -25.49 9.90 -16.24
N LYS A 646 -25.97 10.50 -15.14
CA LYS A 646 -27.06 11.47 -15.19
C LYS A 646 -26.70 12.75 -15.94
N GLU A 647 -25.52 13.29 -15.67
CA GLU A 647 -25.01 14.49 -16.36
C GLU A 647 -24.91 14.27 -17.87
N ALA A 648 -24.53 13.06 -18.30
CA ALA A 648 -24.43 12.67 -19.71
C ALA A 648 -25.77 12.20 -20.33
N GLY A 649 -26.84 12.06 -19.55
CA GLY A 649 -28.13 11.51 -20.03
C GLY A 649 -28.12 10.02 -20.36
N LEU A 650 -27.20 9.26 -19.76
CA LEU A 650 -26.94 7.85 -20.04
C LEU A 650 -27.49 6.87 -18.98
N ASP A 651 -28.13 7.36 -17.92
CA ASP A 651 -28.62 6.58 -16.77
C ASP A 651 -29.79 5.63 -17.09
N ASN A 652 -30.47 5.85 -18.23
CA ASN A 652 -31.47 4.92 -18.75
C ASN A 652 -30.86 3.76 -19.55
N GLN A 653 -29.66 3.97 -20.13
CA GLN A 653 -28.98 3.02 -21.01
C GLN A 653 -27.98 2.14 -20.26
N TYR A 654 -27.21 2.74 -19.36
CA TYR A 654 -26.18 2.06 -18.58
C TYR A 654 -26.44 2.18 -17.08
N GLU A 655 -25.81 1.30 -16.32
CA GLU A 655 -25.78 1.37 -14.86
C GLU A 655 -24.33 1.45 -14.34
N PRO A 656 -24.08 1.86 -13.09
CA PRO A 656 -22.71 1.98 -12.58
C PRO A 656 -21.87 0.69 -12.68
N GLN A 657 -22.52 -0.47 -12.56
CA GLN A 657 -21.86 -1.78 -12.71
C GLN A 657 -21.55 -2.16 -14.17
N ASP A 658 -21.92 -1.35 -15.16
CA ASP A 658 -21.40 -1.47 -16.54
C ASP A 658 -20.01 -0.79 -16.68
N TYR A 659 -19.47 -0.20 -15.59
CA TYR A 659 -18.17 0.49 -15.57
C TYR A 659 -17.29 0.08 -14.38
N LEU A 660 -17.86 -0.14 -13.19
CA LEU A 660 -17.11 -0.48 -11.98
C LEU A 660 -17.66 -1.76 -11.34
N ASN A 661 -16.82 -2.77 -11.15
CA ASN A 661 -17.22 -4.01 -10.47
C ASN A 661 -16.24 -4.41 -9.38
N PHE A 662 -16.79 -4.85 -8.25
CA PHE A 662 -16.05 -5.46 -7.14
C PHE A 662 -16.34 -6.95 -7.08
N PHE A 663 -15.29 -7.73 -6.88
CA PHE A 663 -15.32 -9.19 -6.78
C PHE A 663 -14.54 -9.65 -5.55
N CYS A 664 -14.80 -10.88 -5.12
CA CYS A 664 -13.92 -11.62 -4.22
C CYS A 664 -13.70 -13.03 -4.75
N LEU A 665 -12.80 -13.78 -4.11
CA LEU A 665 -12.53 -15.16 -4.50
C LEU A 665 -13.06 -16.15 -3.46
N GLY A 666 -13.49 -17.33 -3.91
CA GLY A 666 -13.92 -18.42 -3.04
C GLY A 666 -13.90 -19.76 -3.75
N ASN A 667 -13.75 -20.82 -2.97
CA ASN A 667 -13.75 -22.19 -3.48
C ASN A 667 -14.69 -23.09 -2.67
N ARG A 668 -15.15 -24.16 -3.30
CA ARG A 668 -16.02 -25.18 -2.72
C ARG A 668 -15.72 -26.55 -3.32
N GLU A 669 -15.42 -27.51 -2.46
CA GLU A 669 -15.00 -28.86 -2.85
C GLU A 669 -16.04 -29.90 -2.46
N VAL A 670 -16.34 -30.87 -3.34
CA VAL A 670 -17.06 -32.08 -2.92
C VAL A 670 -16.16 -32.99 -2.08
N SER A 671 -16.77 -33.95 -1.39
CA SER A 671 -16.02 -35.02 -0.73
C SER A 671 -15.70 -36.10 -1.76
N ASP A 672 -14.46 -36.61 -1.75
CA ASP A 672 -14.02 -37.64 -2.71
C ASP A 672 -14.55 -39.06 -2.37
N GLY A 673 -15.33 -39.22 -1.30
CA GLY A 673 -16.01 -40.47 -0.90
C GLY A 673 -15.19 -41.41 -0.01
N ASP A 674 -15.89 -42.07 0.93
CA ASP A 674 -15.51 -43.25 1.75
C ASP A 674 -14.45 -43.13 2.88
N GLY A 675 -14.34 -41.98 3.57
CA GLY A 675 -13.38 -41.90 4.70
C GLY A 675 -13.57 -40.86 5.82
N GLU A 676 -14.62 -40.04 5.85
CA GLU A 676 -14.84 -39.13 6.99
C GLU A 676 -15.98 -39.62 7.90
N ASP A 677 -15.57 -40.42 8.87
CA ASP A 677 -16.38 -40.88 10.00
C ASP A 677 -17.09 -39.72 10.72
N SER A 678 -18.40 -39.84 10.77
CA SER A 678 -19.34 -39.41 11.82
C SER A 678 -18.76 -38.73 13.08
N ILE A 679 -18.24 -37.50 12.97
CA ILE A 679 -18.02 -36.66 14.16
C ILE A 679 -19.38 -36.11 14.60
N LYS A 680 -19.98 -36.77 15.61
CA LYS A 680 -21.26 -36.39 16.23
C LYS A 680 -21.29 -34.90 16.58
N SER A 681 -22.25 -34.17 16.00
CA SER A 681 -22.54 -32.78 16.31
C SER A 681 -23.01 -32.64 17.77
N GLY A 682 -22.15 -32.19 18.66
CA GLY A 682 -22.58 -31.63 19.95
C GLY A 682 -23.19 -30.24 19.72
N ARG A 683 -24.09 -29.78 20.61
CA ARG A 683 -24.54 -28.38 20.57
C ARG A 683 -23.34 -27.44 20.76
N ALA A 684 -22.87 -26.84 19.67
CA ALA A 684 -21.74 -25.93 19.67
C ALA A 684 -22.19 -24.47 19.85
N ASN A 685 -21.47 -23.71 20.68
CA ASN A 685 -21.67 -22.28 20.86
C ASN A 685 -20.71 -21.48 19.97
N GLY A 686 -21.20 -20.41 19.31
CA GLY A 686 -20.38 -19.38 18.66
C GLY A 686 -19.35 -19.90 17.65
N ALA A 687 -18.06 -19.66 17.90
CA ALA A 687 -16.95 -19.96 16.99
C ALA A 687 -16.83 -21.45 16.58
N LYS A 688 -17.30 -22.39 17.44
CA LYS A 688 -17.35 -23.81 17.08
C LYS A 688 -18.44 -24.12 16.05
N ALA A 689 -19.55 -23.37 16.07
CA ALA A 689 -20.61 -23.52 15.08
C ALA A 689 -20.18 -23.01 13.70
N ALA A 690 -19.41 -21.91 13.63
CA ALA A 690 -18.89 -21.40 12.36
C ALA A 690 -17.95 -22.40 11.65
N GLN A 691 -17.09 -23.08 12.44
CA GLN A 691 -16.23 -24.15 11.94
C GLN A 691 -17.03 -25.35 11.45
N GLU A 692 -18.03 -25.80 12.22
CA GLU A 692 -18.91 -26.90 11.83
C GLU A 692 -19.67 -26.59 10.54
N LEU A 693 -20.14 -25.36 10.36
CA LEU A 693 -20.81 -24.91 9.13
C LEU A 693 -19.87 -24.87 7.93
N ALA A 694 -18.68 -24.26 8.06
CA ALA A 694 -17.70 -24.19 6.97
C ALA A 694 -17.25 -25.59 6.53
N ARG A 695 -17.05 -26.52 7.48
CA ARG A 695 -16.75 -27.92 7.19
C ARG A 695 -17.93 -28.64 6.54
N LYS A 696 -19.15 -28.47 7.06
CA LYS A 696 -20.36 -29.09 6.51
C LYS A 696 -20.63 -28.64 5.07
N ASN A 697 -20.50 -27.34 4.82
CA ASN A 697 -20.81 -26.73 3.53
C ASN A 697 -19.62 -26.76 2.56
N ARG A 698 -18.44 -27.18 3.04
CA ARG A 698 -17.20 -27.42 2.29
C ARG A 698 -16.76 -26.26 1.41
N ARG A 699 -16.95 -25.04 1.90
CA ARG A 699 -16.61 -23.80 1.21
C ARG A 699 -15.80 -22.87 2.11
N PHE A 700 -14.95 -22.08 1.49
CA PHE A 700 -14.26 -20.98 2.16
C PHE A 700 -13.82 -19.93 1.14
N MET A 701 -13.55 -18.70 1.61
CA MET A 701 -12.95 -17.69 0.73
C MET A 701 -11.53 -18.10 0.34
N ILE A 702 -11.14 -17.80 -0.90
CA ILE A 702 -9.73 -17.74 -1.27
C ILE A 702 -9.27 -16.34 -0.87
N TYR A 703 -8.23 -16.25 -0.06
CA TYR A 703 -7.80 -14.98 0.49
C TYR A 703 -6.95 -14.22 -0.51
N VAL A 704 -7.51 -13.13 -1.03
CA VAL A 704 -6.80 -12.20 -1.91
C VAL A 704 -5.84 -11.37 -1.05
N HIS A 705 -4.58 -11.79 -1.02
CA HIS A 705 -3.49 -11.04 -0.41
C HIS A 705 -2.70 -10.24 -1.46
N SER A 706 -3.02 -10.36 -2.74
CA SER A 706 -2.48 -9.57 -3.85
C SER A 706 -2.36 -8.08 -3.52
N LYS A 707 -1.36 -7.41 -4.10
CA LYS A 707 -1.26 -5.95 -4.18
C LYS A 707 -0.74 -5.53 -5.57
N GLY A 708 -1.62 -5.60 -6.56
CA GLY A 708 -1.27 -5.29 -7.94
C GLY A 708 -2.33 -4.51 -8.71
N MET A 709 -1.89 -3.90 -9.80
CA MET A 709 -2.75 -3.19 -10.75
C MET A 709 -2.22 -3.38 -12.17
N ILE A 710 -3.11 -3.73 -13.10
CA ILE A 710 -2.86 -3.79 -14.54
C ILE A 710 -3.67 -2.67 -15.19
N VAL A 711 -3.04 -1.91 -16.07
CA VAL A 711 -3.65 -0.82 -16.83
C VAL A 711 -3.50 -1.11 -18.31
N ASP A 712 -4.63 -1.17 -19.01
CA ASP A 712 -4.72 -1.25 -20.48
C ASP A 712 -3.91 -2.41 -21.12
N ASP A 713 -3.63 -3.48 -20.38
CA ASP A 713 -2.75 -4.59 -20.77
C ASP A 713 -1.29 -4.18 -21.14
N GLU A 714 -0.88 -2.94 -20.85
CA GLU A 714 0.47 -2.43 -21.19
C GLU A 714 1.33 -2.01 -20.00
N TYR A 715 0.73 -1.76 -18.83
CA TYR A 715 1.47 -1.34 -17.63
C TYR A 715 1.00 -2.13 -16.42
N VAL A 716 1.95 -2.56 -15.58
CA VAL A 716 1.67 -3.33 -14.37
C VAL A 716 2.39 -2.73 -13.16
N ILE A 717 1.71 -2.70 -12.01
CA ILE A 717 2.30 -2.46 -10.69
C ILE A 717 2.15 -3.72 -9.85
N VAL A 718 3.23 -4.20 -9.24
CA VAL A 718 3.24 -5.31 -8.27
C VAL A 718 4.09 -4.92 -7.07
N GLY A 719 3.60 -5.15 -5.85
CA GLY A 719 4.35 -4.81 -4.65
C GLY A 719 3.73 -5.29 -3.34
N SER A 720 4.05 -4.61 -2.25
CA SER A 720 3.55 -4.92 -0.91
C SER A 720 2.42 -3.97 -0.44
N ALA A 721 2.20 -2.86 -1.15
CA ALA A 721 1.34 -1.76 -0.72
C ALA A 721 -0.15 -2.02 -0.98
N ASN A 722 -0.93 -2.01 0.10
CA ASN A 722 -2.37 -2.10 0.02
C ASN A 722 -3.02 -0.78 -0.40
N ILE A 723 -4.25 -0.80 -0.94
CA ILE A 723 -5.04 0.42 -1.18
C ILE A 723 -5.74 0.81 0.12
N ASN A 724 -4.94 1.39 1.02
CA ASN A 724 -5.36 2.01 2.27
C ASN A 724 -4.37 3.13 2.66
N GLN A 725 -4.69 3.91 3.69
CA GLN A 725 -3.82 4.98 4.15
C GLN A 725 -2.55 4.43 4.81
N ARG A 726 -2.63 3.29 5.50
CA ARG A 726 -1.47 2.59 6.09
C ARG A 726 -0.32 2.35 5.11
N SER A 727 -0.60 1.89 3.91
CA SER A 727 0.43 1.59 2.91
C SER A 727 0.78 2.80 2.03
N LEU A 728 -0.14 3.76 1.82
CA LEU A 728 0.03 4.84 0.84
C LEU A 728 0.49 6.19 1.43
N GLU A 729 0.49 6.38 2.76
CA GLU A 729 0.89 7.65 3.38
C GLU A 729 2.41 7.88 3.43
N GLY A 730 3.24 6.83 3.30
CA GLY A 730 4.70 6.92 3.42
C GLY A 730 5.23 6.95 4.86
N THR A 731 4.50 7.55 5.81
CA THR A 731 4.91 7.63 7.23
C THR A 731 4.34 6.54 8.13
N ARG A 732 3.47 5.67 7.63
CA ARG A 732 2.86 4.56 8.39
C ARG A 732 3.69 3.30 8.21
N ASP A 733 3.22 2.33 7.42
CA ASP A 733 3.99 1.13 7.11
C ASP A 733 5.01 1.43 6.02
N THR A 734 6.15 0.73 6.05
CA THR A 734 7.10 0.82 4.94
C THR A 734 6.75 -0.19 3.86
N GLU A 735 6.61 0.26 2.62
CA GLU A 735 6.21 -0.56 1.47
C GLU A 735 7.20 -0.41 0.30
N ILE A 736 7.14 -1.35 -0.64
CA ILE A 736 7.90 -1.31 -1.90
C ILE A 736 7.01 -1.85 -3.02
N ALA A 737 7.12 -1.28 -4.21
CA ALA A 737 6.47 -1.76 -5.42
C ALA A 737 7.37 -1.56 -6.64
N MET A 738 7.13 -2.35 -7.66
CA MET A 738 7.68 -2.19 -8.99
C MET A 738 6.54 -1.78 -9.92
N GLY A 739 6.77 -0.81 -10.79
CA GLY A 739 5.96 -0.59 -11.98
C GLY A 739 6.78 -0.81 -13.24
N ALA A 740 6.19 -1.47 -14.23
CA ALA A 740 6.89 -1.80 -15.45
C ALA A 740 5.95 -1.93 -16.66
N TYR A 741 6.55 -1.79 -17.85
CA TYR A 741 5.92 -2.03 -19.14
C TYR A 741 6.95 -2.59 -20.13
N GLN A 742 6.46 -3.23 -21.19
CA GLN A 742 7.27 -3.63 -22.33
C GLN A 742 7.15 -2.57 -23.44
N PRO A 743 8.23 -1.87 -23.84
CA PRO A 743 8.12 -0.75 -24.79
C PRO A 743 7.57 -1.16 -26.17
N HIS A 744 7.75 -2.42 -26.58
CA HIS A 744 7.21 -2.95 -27.85
C HIS A 744 5.75 -3.42 -27.79
N HIS A 745 5.20 -3.59 -26.59
CA HIS A 745 3.82 -4.05 -26.38
C HIS A 745 3.02 -2.95 -25.68
N THR A 746 2.85 -1.82 -26.38
CA THR A 746 2.07 -0.66 -25.91
C THR A 746 1.05 -0.24 -26.94
N TRP A 747 -0.03 0.41 -26.51
CA TRP A 747 -1.03 0.99 -27.42
C TRP A 747 -0.42 2.01 -28.36
N THR A 748 0.52 2.82 -27.87
CA THR A 748 1.20 3.84 -28.66
C THR A 748 2.05 3.24 -29.77
N GLN A 749 2.75 2.14 -29.50
CA GLN A 749 3.61 1.48 -30.50
C GLN A 749 2.81 0.61 -31.47
N LYS A 750 1.82 -0.14 -30.98
CA LYS A 750 1.06 -1.11 -31.80
C LYS A 750 -0.15 -0.52 -32.50
N GLN A 751 -0.71 0.58 -31.99
CA GLN A 751 -1.99 1.16 -32.45
C GLN A 751 -3.17 0.17 -32.35
N SER A 752 -3.03 -0.87 -31.54
CA SER A 752 -4.01 -1.91 -31.23
C SER A 752 -3.78 -2.44 -29.82
N ALA A 753 -4.70 -3.26 -29.32
CA ALA A 753 -4.57 -3.88 -28.00
C ALA A 753 -3.25 -4.67 -27.90
N PRO A 754 -2.38 -4.35 -26.93
CA PRO A 754 -1.10 -5.03 -26.78
C PRO A 754 -1.31 -6.44 -26.22
N GLN A 755 -0.65 -7.44 -26.80
CA GLN A 755 -0.70 -8.83 -26.34
C GLN A 755 0.68 -9.30 -25.89
N GLY A 756 1.35 -8.50 -25.07
CA GLY A 756 2.62 -8.86 -24.43
C GLY A 756 2.44 -9.73 -23.17
N GLN A 757 3.51 -9.83 -22.38
CA GLN A 757 3.51 -10.60 -21.12
C GLN A 757 2.50 -10.08 -20.10
N ILE A 758 2.19 -8.77 -20.09
CA ILE A 758 1.17 -8.19 -19.19
C ILE A 758 -0.24 -8.67 -19.57
N HIS A 759 -0.57 -8.68 -20.86
CA HIS A 759 -1.80 -9.29 -21.38
C HIS A 759 -1.89 -10.77 -21.03
N GLY A 760 -0.79 -11.52 -21.26
CA GLY A 760 -0.70 -12.94 -20.90
C GLY A 760 -0.95 -13.18 -19.42
N TYR A 761 -0.33 -12.38 -18.55
CA TYR A 761 -0.53 -12.45 -17.10
C TYR A 761 -1.99 -12.18 -16.71
N ARG A 762 -2.61 -11.14 -17.28
CA ARG A 762 -4.01 -10.80 -17.02
C ARG A 762 -4.97 -11.87 -17.53
N MET A 763 -4.71 -12.47 -18.69
CA MET A 763 -5.47 -13.63 -19.20
C MET A 763 -5.30 -14.84 -18.29
N SER A 764 -4.09 -15.08 -17.79
CA SER A 764 -3.79 -16.20 -16.88
C SER A 764 -4.52 -16.08 -15.54
N LEU A 765 -4.50 -14.89 -14.92
CA LEU A 765 -5.30 -14.60 -13.73
C LEU A 765 -6.80 -14.79 -14.00
N TRP A 766 -7.28 -14.36 -15.16
CA TRP A 766 -8.69 -14.57 -15.52
C TRP A 766 -9.02 -16.04 -15.78
N ALA A 767 -8.09 -16.84 -16.30
CA ALA A 767 -8.29 -18.28 -16.48
C ALA A 767 -8.44 -18.98 -15.12
N GLU A 768 -7.61 -18.62 -14.14
CA GLU A 768 -7.72 -19.07 -12.75
C GLU A 768 -9.06 -18.66 -12.13
N HIS A 769 -9.41 -17.37 -12.23
CA HIS A 769 -10.57 -16.83 -11.55
C HIS A 769 -11.90 -17.23 -12.19
N LEU A 770 -11.97 -17.28 -13.52
CA LEU A 770 -13.20 -17.57 -14.27
C LEU A 770 -13.31 -19.05 -14.68
N GLY A 771 -12.25 -19.85 -14.48
CA GLY A 771 -12.19 -21.28 -14.83
C GLY A 771 -12.19 -21.59 -16.33
N SER A 772 -12.26 -20.56 -17.18
CA SER A 772 -12.24 -20.67 -18.64
C SER A 772 -11.92 -19.31 -19.26
N LEU A 773 -11.53 -19.31 -20.54
CA LEU A 773 -11.26 -18.11 -21.31
C LEU A 773 -12.25 -17.98 -22.48
N GLU A 774 -12.74 -16.77 -22.68
CA GLU A 774 -13.67 -16.41 -23.75
C GLU A 774 -13.12 -15.24 -24.55
N GLU A 775 -13.46 -15.15 -25.84
CA GLU A 775 -12.93 -14.12 -26.74
C GLU A 775 -13.18 -12.69 -26.24
N CYS A 776 -14.34 -12.45 -25.61
CA CYS A 776 -14.66 -11.13 -25.07
C CYS A 776 -13.68 -10.66 -23.97
N PHE A 777 -12.96 -11.57 -23.31
CA PHE A 777 -11.98 -11.24 -22.27
C PHE A 777 -10.73 -10.56 -22.81
N LYS A 778 -10.50 -10.60 -24.14
CA LYS A 778 -9.44 -9.83 -24.79
C LYS A 778 -9.76 -8.34 -24.95
N CYS A 779 -11.01 -7.94 -24.71
CA CYS A 779 -11.45 -6.54 -24.74
C CYS A 779 -12.13 -6.16 -23.41
N PRO A 780 -11.38 -6.02 -22.30
CA PRO A 780 -11.95 -5.82 -20.97
C PRO A 780 -12.80 -4.56 -20.84
N GLU A 781 -12.55 -3.52 -21.63
CA GLU A 781 -13.32 -2.28 -21.68
C GLU A 781 -14.72 -2.42 -22.31
N SER A 782 -14.92 -3.49 -23.09
CA SER A 782 -16.17 -3.73 -23.81
C SER A 782 -17.33 -4.02 -22.85
N LEU A 783 -18.53 -3.58 -23.22
CA LEU A 783 -19.74 -3.82 -22.43
C LEU A 783 -20.04 -5.33 -22.31
N ASP A 784 -19.78 -6.08 -23.38
CA ASP A 784 -20.01 -7.52 -23.43
C ASP A 784 -19.09 -8.25 -22.45
N CYS A 785 -17.80 -7.90 -22.40
CA CYS A 785 -16.87 -8.44 -21.41
C CYS A 785 -17.31 -8.13 -19.97
N VAL A 786 -17.59 -6.86 -19.66
CA VAL A 786 -18.01 -6.44 -18.31
C VAL A 786 -19.23 -7.24 -17.84
N ARG A 787 -20.25 -7.33 -18.70
CA ARG A 787 -21.50 -8.06 -18.38
C ARG A 787 -21.27 -9.55 -18.30
N ARG A 788 -20.40 -10.12 -19.13
CA ARG A 788 -20.07 -11.55 -19.09
C ARG A 788 -19.35 -11.93 -17.80
N VAL A 789 -18.29 -11.21 -17.43
CA VAL A 789 -17.56 -11.40 -16.17
C VAL A 789 -18.50 -11.28 -14.97
N ARG A 790 -19.36 -10.26 -14.96
CA ARG A 790 -20.37 -10.06 -13.91
C ARG A 790 -21.39 -11.20 -13.85
N SER A 791 -21.87 -11.68 -14.99
CA SER A 791 -22.81 -12.81 -15.05
C SER A 791 -22.18 -14.10 -14.53
N LEU A 792 -20.93 -14.37 -14.88
CA LEU A 792 -20.19 -15.55 -14.40
C LEU A 792 -19.99 -15.47 -12.88
N SER A 793 -19.57 -14.32 -12.37
CA SER A 793 -19.32 -14.16 -10.93
C SER A 793 -20.61 -14.22 -10.09
N GLU A 794 -21.76 -13.81 -10.65
CA GLU A 794 -23.07 -14.00 -10.04
C GLU A 794 -23.50 -15.48 -10.02
N ALA A 795 -23.23 -16.23 -11.10
CA ALA A 795 -23.48 -17.66 -11.13
C ALA A 795 -22.61 -18.39 -10.09
N ASN A 796 -21.32 -18.05 -10.03
CA ASN A 796 -20.39 -18.61 -9.04
C ASN A 796 -20.80 -18.25 -7.61
N TRP A 797 -21.26 -17.02 -7.34
CA TRP A 797 -21.79 -16.64 -6.03
C TRP A 797 -23.01 -17.48 -5.63
N ARG A 798 -23.96 -17.70 -6.56
CA ARG A 798 -25.12 -18.57 -6.29
C ARG A 798 -24.69 -20.00 -5.96
N GLN A 799 -23.72 -20.54 -6.69
CA GLN A 799 -23.16 -21.87 -6.43
C GLN A 799 -22.42 -21.94 -5.09
N TYR A 800 -21.58 -20.93 -4.79
CA TYR A 800 -20.86 -20.81 -3.53
C TYR A 800 -21.82 -20.71 -2.35
N ALA A 801 -22.87 -19.90 -2.45
CA ALA A 801 -23.83 -19.62 -1.38
C ALA A 801 -24.90 -20.71 -1.19
N ALA A 802 -25.12 -21.60 -2.17
CA ALA A 802 -26.17 -22.62 -2.14
C ALA A 802 -26.05 -23.60 -0.95
N ASP A 803 -27.18 -24.17 -0.53
CA ASP A 803 -27.20 -25.21 0.51
C ASP A 803 -26.59 -26.53 0.01
N GLU A 804 -26.78 -26.87 -1.27
CA GLU A 804 -26.20 -28.05 -1.90
C GLU A 804 -24.69 -27.87 -2.14
N VAL A 805 -23.90 -28.89 -1.78
CA VAL A 805 -22.44 -28.89 -1.99
C VAL A 805 -22.14 -29.40 -3.40
N THR A 806 -21.58 -28.52 -4.23
CA THR A 806 -21.13 -28.84 -5.59
C THR A 806 -19.70 -28.36 -5.80
N GLU A 807 -18.95 -29.05 -6.65
CA GLU A 807 -17.57 -28.68 -7.00
C GLU A 807 -17.55 -27.36 -7.78
N MET A 808 -16.76 -26.41 -7.31
CA MET A 808 -16.46 -25.18 -8.04
C MET A 808 -15.21 -25.35 -8.90
N LYS A 809 -15.26 -24.81 -10.12
CA LYS A 809 -14.12 -24.78 -11.05
C LYS A 809 -13.63 -23.36 -11.35
N ALA A 810 -14.37 -22.36 -10.87
CA ALA A 810 -14.11 -20.95 -11.06
C ALA A 810 -14.24 -20.27 -9.70
N HIS A 811 -13.35 -19.33 -9.42
CA HIS A 811 -13.15 -18.75 -8.10
C HIS A 811 -13.74 -17.34 -7.97
N LEU A 812 -13.96 -16.63 -9.07
CA LEU A 812 -14.44 -15.25 -9.07
C LEU A 812 -15.90 -15.20 -8.61
N LEU A 813 -16.14 -14.54 -7.49
CA LEU A 813 -17.46 -14.31 -6.92
C LEU A 813 -17.81 -12.83 -7.05
N LYS A 814 -19.08 -12.55 -7.35
CA LYS A 814 -19.62 -11.20 -7.12
C LYS A 814 -19.36 -10.85 -5.66
N TYR A 815 -18.73 -9.70 -5.40
CA TYR A 815 -18.61 -9.22 -4.03
C TYR A 815 -20.03 -9.09 -3.45
N PRO A 816 -20.33 -9.58 -2.23
CA PRO A 816 -21.70 -9.87 -1.79
C PRO A 816 -22.54 -8.63 -1.40
N LEU A 817 -22.49 -7.63 -2.27
CA LEU A 817 -23.25 -6.40 -2.26
C LEU A 817 -24.13 -6.32 -3.52
N GLN A 818 -25.35 -5.86 -3.32
CA GLN A 818 -26.24 -5.41 -4.37
C GLN A 818 -26.02 -3.91 -4.59
N ILE A 819 -25.77 -3.52 -5.84
CA ILE A 819 -25.70 -2.13 -6.27
C ILE A 819 -26.95 -1.86 -7.10
N ASP A 820 -27.77 -0.89 -6.69
CA ASP A 820 -28.92 -0.50 -7.52
C ASP A 820 -28.49 0.41 -8.68
N ARG A 821 -29.42 0.66 -9.61
CA ARG A 821 -29.15 1.53 -10.78
C ARG A 821 -28.73 2.96 -10.42
N THR A 822 -28.96 3.38 -9.17
CA THR A 822 -28.57 4.69 -8.65
C THR A 822 -27.24 4.68 -7.89
N GLY A 823 -26.56 3.53 -7.84
CA GLY A 823 -25.28 3.36 -7.16
C GLY A 823 -25.40 3.11 -5.65
N LYS A 824 -26.60 2.90 -5.11
CA LYS A 824 -26.74 2.60 -3.67
C LYS A 824 -26.30 1.18 -3.38
N VAL A 825 -25.47 1.06 -2.34
CA VAL A 825 -24.90 -0.19 -1.86
C VAL A 825 -25.82 -0.82 -0.80
N LYS A 826 -26.20 -2.08 -1.00
CA LYS A 826 -26.99 -2.90 -0.08
C LYS A 826 -26.37 -4.30 0.02
N PRO A 827 -26.64 -5.09 1.07
CA PRO A 827 -26.27 -6.50 1.06
C PRO A 827 -27.10 -7.22 -0.01
N VAL A 828 -26.57 -8.30 -0.57
CA VAL A 828 -27.37 -9.20 -1.41
C VAL A 828 -28.57 -9.70 -0.59
N PRO A 829 -29.81 -9.71 -1.14
CA PRO A 829 -30.98 -10.18 -0.40
C PRO A 829 -30.78 -11.58 0.20
N GLY A 830 -31.02 -11.72 1.51
CA GLY A 830 -30.79 -12.97 2.25
C GLY A 830 -29.35 -13.19 2.72
N CYS A 831 -28.41 -12.28 2.41
CA CYS A 831 -27.00 -12.37 2.78
C CYS A 831 -26.58 -11.15 3.61
N GLU A 832 -27.16 -10.96 4.80
CA GLU A 832 -26.75 -9.88 5.71
C GLU A 832 -25.38 -10.14 6.35
N THR A 833 -24.99 -11.42 6.45
CA THR A 833 -23.71 -11.86 6.99
C THR A 833 -22.99 -12.78 6.03
N PHE A 834 -21.67 -12.90 6.17
CA PHE A 834 -20.91 -13.85 5.36
C PHE A 834 -21.36 -15.30 5.62
N PRO A 835 -21.43 -16.14 4.57
CA PRO A 835 -21.82 -17.54 4.71
C PRO A 835 -20.93 -18.27 5.73
N ASP A 836 -21.55 -19.06 6.61
CA ASP A 836 -20.96 -19.93 7.64
C ASP A 836 -20.23 -19.23 8.80
N VAL A 837 -19.53 -18.13 8.53
CA VAL A 837 -18.64 -17.45 9.50
C VAL A 837 -19.28 -16.23 10.18
N GLY A 838 -20.42 -15.76 9.69
CA GLY A 838 -21.13 -14.60 10.22
C GLY A 838 -20.40 -13.28 9.92
N GLY A 839 -20.69 -12.23 10.71
CA GLY A 839 -20.15 -10.88 10.51
C GLY A 839 -20.91 -10.13 9.41
N ASN A 840 -21.27 -8.87 9.69
CA ASN A 840 -22.08 -8.08 8.76
C ASN A 840 -21.24 -7.72 7.53
N ILE A 841 -21.78 -7.97 6.33
CA ILE A 841 -21.11 -7.68 5.05
C ILE A 841 -20.89 -6.17 4.86
N LEU A 842 -21.79 -5.33 5.38
CA LEU A 842 -21.67 -3.87 5.33
C LEU A 842 -20.69 -3.30 6.39
N GLY A 843 -20.18 -4.16 7.27
CA GLY A 843 -19.42 -3.76 8.44
C GLY A 843 -20.25 -3.06 9.52
N SER A 844 -19.58 -2.54 10.56
CA SER A 844 -20.22 -1.82 11.67
C SER A 844 -19.42 -0.58 12.10
N SER A 845 -20.13 0.45 12.57
CA SER A 845 -19.58 1.74 13.01
C SER A 845 -19.35 1.83 14.52
N ILE A 846 -19.44 0.74 15.29
CA ILE A 846 -19.17 0.72 16.74
C ILE A 846 -17.74 1.25 16.96
N ALA A 847 -17.41 1.99 18.03
CA ALA A 847 -16.20 2.83 18.18
C ALA A 847 -14.85 2.10 18.47
N ILE A 848 -13.79 2.45 17.72
CA ILE A 848 -12.33 2.16 17.94
C ILE A 848 -11.55 3.40 17.51
N GLN A 849 -10.29 3.51 17.95
CA GLN A 849 -9.32 4.45 17.39
C GLN A 849 -9.13 4.28 15.88
N GLU A 850 -9.51 5.30 15.14
CA GLU A 850 -9.63 5.34 13.68
C GLU A 850 -8.34 5.03 12.89
N ASN A 851 -7.17 5.39 13.44
CA ASN A 851 -5.86 5.18 12.81
C ASN A 851 -5.47 3.69 12.66
N LEU A 852 -6.12 2.79 13.39
CA LEU A 852 -5.82 1.35 13.34
C LEU A 852 -6.36 0.67 12.08
N THR A 853 -7.43 1.22 11.52
CA THR A 853 -8.31 0.55 10.53
C THR A 853 -8.35 1.24 9.18
N THR A 854 -7.53 2.28 8.96
CA THR A 854 -7.50 3.10 7.74
C THR A 854 -6.20 3.04 6.99
#